data_AF-A0A366S834-F1
#
_entry.id   AF-A0A366S834-F1
#
_cell.length_a   1.000
_cell.length_b   1.000
_cell.length_c   1.000
_cell.angle_alpha   90.00
_cell.angle_beta   90.00
_cell.angle_gamma   90.00
#
_symmetry.space_group_name_H-M   'P 1'
#
loop_
_entity.id
_entity.type
_entity.pdbx_description
1 polymer ?
#
loop_
_entity_poly.entity_id
_entity_poly.type
_entity_poly.pdbx_seq_one_letter_code
_entity_poly.pdbx_strand_id
1 'polypeptide(L)'
;MSKRNLLLCFDAFGTLIRPVQPVAQQYAQVARQCGLTDFSDEELQSTLISTIKQESKKNPNFGKETGLGATKWWTNVIHNTFTPLIPKGQSLPQDLAPKLLHRFASREGYETEEGLVEALKSLKGNTSRHYDQLVVGVVTNSDDRIPSILSSLGLNVSPLRYGTDSDPSKIKNSTFDIDFHCMSYDVGVEKPDKQIFNAAESMLAQIISARNGRSLNEAKSEAGKWQKVYVGDDYSKDVVGSANAGWNPVLLDPKDECESIIDLKRWRSDSAIRRLHIWPLILRNNVLRSQVTFNHSAMSMSNINSTRLTTKCEEKAVPLSLLDSTTANFSDASAIWLYEKPTRQDINLAHHLRESLAITLESYPQLCGHLKAIESTDGTAPPEAAHFPPHARRFRRLYAHYGTGNDPGVEFVHARSSTALRDLYPEDRVSKHPAWLCDSAVFKQFMPSVPTPRLLSHAIKDENGRLYPFLAIQITELACGGFVLALKETHPLADITAVMSLLKDWATVSQSMLLGKSIPRSKAVFDPALIDNHAAGDINAEQPDKKLIQQAMSLPMHRYDWWAPGPKPSWAPPVPEAFDTPDLEPAGSAMPWEEWDVTAPVSNCVIHLSREQIISLWEKANKASSEKLSQHDAIIAHIWSCIARARGLEDDTGPIHCNLVYGVRSSFGLDEKFLGSPAVMMNIEHPASKVCSLSNSTELANRVRNTLKTISEPSKMAAHLHGIAFEKSPQRIWQAFLGQRHILVTTWARANVYEVDFGFGSTCSYVESVVPDMDGNIAVKEAPGPSTKYWTDNGVDISVHIRTEHMERLMDDPLLFPTITSGEEYET
;
A
#
# COMPACT_ATOMS: atom_id res chain seq x y z
N MET A 1 22.94 -11.72 27.64
CA MET A 1 22.78 -12.66 26.51
C MET A 1 24.13 -12.85 25.85
N SER A 2 24.52 -14.07 25.46
CA SER A 2 25.75 -14.27 24.67
C SER A 2 25.62 -13.51 23.34
N LYS A 3 26.69 -12.87 22.87
CA LYS A 3 26.71 -12.26 21.55
C LYS A 3 26.59 -13.37 20.49
N ARG A 4 26.12 -13.02 19.29
CA ARG A 4 25.96 -13.97 18.18
C ARG A 4 27.08 -13.73 17.15
N ASN A 5 27.36 -14.74 16.32
CA ASN A 5 28.23 -14.58 15.15
C ASN A 5 27.41 -14.16 13.93
N LEU A 6 27.96 -13.30 13.07
CA LEU A 6 27.28 -12.76 11.89
C LEU A 6 28.06 -13.06 10.61
N LEU A 7 27.37 -13.66 9.64
CA LEU A 7 27.76 -13.71 8.24
C LEU A 7 26.95 -12.64 7.50
N LEU A 8 27.64 -11.62 6.99
CA LEU A 8 27.04 -10.51 6.25
C LEU A 8 27.54 -10.57 4.80
N CYS A 9 26.64 -10.81 3.86
CA CYS A 9 27.00 -10.85 2.44
C CYS A 9 26.28 -9.76 1.66
N PHE A 10 26.91 -9.29 0.58
CA PHE A 10 26.39 -8.25 -0.29
C PHE A 10 26.33 -8.72 -1.74
N ASP A 11 25.36 -8.22 -2.51
CA ASP A 11 25.51 -8.14 -3.96
C ASP A 11 26.59 -7.12 -4.35
N ALA A 12 27.13 -7.21 -5.56
CA ALA A 12 28.08 -6.25 -6.09
C ALA A 12 27.39 -5.07 -6.80
N PHE A 13 26.66 -5.32 -7.89
CA PHE A 13 26.16 -4.25 -8.77
C PHE A 13 24.91 -3.62 -8.17
N GLY A 14 24.78 -2.29 -8.23
CA GLY A 14 23.64 -1.59 -7.62
C GLY A 14 23.66 -1.58 -6.08
N THR A 15 24.51 -2.39 -5.46
CA THR A 15 24.69 -2.49 -4.01
C THR A 15 26.02 -1.92 -3.52
N LEU A 16 27.15 -2.50 -3.96
CA LEU A 16 28.51 -2.04 -3.58
C LEU A 16 29.13 -1.13 -4.64
N ILE A 17 28.83 -1.40 -5.92
CA ILE A 17 29.42 -0.71 -7.07
C ILE A 17 28.35 -0.31 -8.09
N ARG A 18 28.57 0.82 -8.75
CA ARG A 18 27.78 1.29 -9.89
C ARG A 18 28.69 1.87 -10.98
N PRO A 19 28.29 1.85 -12.26
CA PRO A 19 29.10 2.44 -13.32
C PRO A 19 29.33 3.95 -13.09
N VAL A 20 30.55 4.44 -13.30
CA VAL A 20 30.86 5.90 -13.20
C VAL A 20 30.07 6.74 -14.20
N GLN A 21 29.73 6.13 -15.33
CA GLN A 21 28.95 6.70 -16.44
C GLN A 21 28.15 5.57 -17.11
N PRO A 22 27.12 5.87 -17.91
CA PRO A 22 26.43 4.86 -18.71
C PRO A 22 27.40 3.96 -19.49
N VAL A 23 27.20 2.64 -19.41
CA VAL A 23 28.15 1.64 -19.97
C VAL A 23 28.45 1.89 -21.46
N ALA A 24 27.42 2.20 -22.25
CA ALA A 24 27.58 2.51 -23.67
C ALA A 24 28.49 3.73 -23.92
N GLN A 25 28.37 4.79 -23.10
CA GLN A 25 29.23 5.97 -23.21
C GLN A 25 30.70 5.63 -22.88
N GLN A 26 30.92 4.80 -21.86
CA GLN A 26 32.26 4.32 -21.55
C GLN A 26 32.85 3.47 -22.69
N TYR A 27 32.01 2.63 -23.34
CA TYR A 27 32.39 1.89 -24.54
C TYR A 27 32.78 2.82 -25.69
N ALA A 28 31.97 3.85 -25.95
CA ALA A 28 32.22 4.85 -26.98
C ALA A 28 33.53 5.60 -26.72
N GLN A 29 33.81 5.99 -25.47
CA GLN A 29 35.05 6.69 -25.10
C GLN A 29 36.29 5.84 -25.38
N VAL A 30 36.31 4.58 -24.97
CA VAL A 30 37.46 3.70 -25.24
C VAL A 30 37.60 3.45 -26.74
N ALA A 31 36.49 3.25 -27.45
CA ALA A 31 36.52 3.08 -28.90
C ALA A 31 37.08 4.29 -29.64
N ARG A 32 36.67 5.51 -29.26
CA ARG A 32 37.22 6.77 -29.78
C ARG A 32 38.71 6.92 -29.48
N GLN A 33 39.15 6.52 -28.28
CA GLN A 33 40.58 6.47 -27.94
C GLN A 33 41.38 5.45 -28.76
N CYS A 34 40.71 4.43 -29.31
CA CYS A 34 41.31 3.44 -30.22
C CYS A 34 41.14 3.82 -31.70
N GLY A 35 40.63 5.02 -32.01
CA GLY A 35 40.48 5.52 -33.38
C GLY A 35 39.18 5.15 -34.07
N LEU A 36 38.17 4.65 -33.36
CA LEU A 36 36.82 4.43 -33.91
C LEU A 36 35.93 5.63 -33.58
N THR A 37 35.61 6.45 -34.59
CA THR A 37 34.81 7.68 -34.42
C THR A 37 33.49 7.68 -35.18
N ASP A 38 33.33 6.79 -36.15
CA ASP A 38 32.25 6.85 -37.15
C ASP A 38 31.00 6.06 -36.72
N PHE A 39 30.49 6.36 -35.52
CA PHE A 39 29.23 5.81 -34.99
C PHE A 39 28.60 6.78 -33.98
N SER A 40 27.27 6.74 -33.84
CA SER A 40 26.59 7.48 -32.78
C SER A 40 26.54 6.68 -31.46
N ASP A 41 26.40 7.39 -30.33
CA ASP A 41 26.27 6.74 -29.02
C ASP A 41 24.98 5.89 -28.95
N GLU A 42 23.92 6.29 -29.65
CA GLU A 42 22.63 5.59 -29.73
C GLU A 42 22.74 4.26 -30.51
N GLU A 43 23.48 4.26 -31.63
CA GLU A 43 23.76 3.07 -32.43
C GLU A 43 24.58 2.06 -31.65
N LEU A 44 25.60 2.54 -30.93
CA LEU A 44 26.43 1.73 -30.05
C LEU A 44 25.61 1.12 -28.92
N GLN A 45 24.80 1.92 -28.24
CA GLN A 45 23.94 1.44 -27.16
C GLN A 45 23.00 0.32 -27.65
N SER A 46 22.35 0.53 -28.79
CA SER A 46 21.44 -0.44 -29.39
C SER A 46 22.16 -1.75 -29.72
N THR A 47 23.34 -1.67 -30.31
CA THR A 47 24.13 -2.85 -30.72
C THR A 47 24.70 -3.59 -29.52
N LEU A 48 25.15 -2.87 -28.48
CA LEU A 48 25.67 -3.46 -27.25
C LEU A 48 24.58 -4.29 -26.54
N ILE A 49 23.37 -3.74 -26.37
CA ILE A 49 22.24 -4.44 -25.75
C ILE A 49 21.87 -5.70 -26.54
N SER A 50 21.78 -5.58 -27.87
CA SER A 50 21.49 -6.71 -28.76
C SER A 50 22.55 -7.82 -28.62
N THR A 51 23.82 -7.43 -28.60
CA THR A 51 24.94 -8.37 -28.55
C THR A 51 25.02 -9.11 -27.22
N ILE A 52 24.83 -8.41 -26.09
CA ILE A 52 24.77 -9.04 -24.77
C ILE A 52 23.67 -10.11 -24.74
N LYS A 53 22.46 -9.78 -25.23
CA LYS A 53 21.35 -10.75 -25.29
C LYS A 53 21.67 -11.97 -26.14
N GLN A 54 22.30 -11.78 -27.29
CA GLN A 54 22.69 -12.87 -28.19
C GLN A 54 23.78 -13.75 -27.58
N GLU A 55 24.81 -13.15 -26.99
CA GLU A 55 25.91 -13.88 -26.39
C GLU A 55 25.46 -14.62 -25.11
N SER A 56 24.60 -14.03 -24.28
CA SER A 56 24.00 -14.71 -23.12
C SER A 56 23.15 -15.91 -23.53
N LYS A 57 22.41 -15.82 -24.64
CA LYS A 57 21.62 -16.95 -25.16
C LYS A 57 22.51 -18.07 -25.70
N LYS A 58 23.61 -17.72 -26.36
CA LYS A 58 24.53 -18.67 -27.00
C LYS A 58 25.48 -19.33 -25.99
N ASN A 59 25.95 -18.55 -25.02
CA ASN A 59 26.94 -18.92 -24.04
C ASN A 59 26.47 -18.44 -22.65
N PRO A 60 25.53 -19.15 -21.98
CA PRO A 60 24.97 -18.73 -20.71
C PRO A 60 26.00 -18.60 -19.58
N ASN A 61 25.66 -17.81 -18.55
CA ASN A 61 26.48 -17.54 -17.36
C ASN A 61 27.93 -17.19 -17.72
N PHE A 62 28.10 -16.14 -18.53
CA PHE A 62 29.40 -15.66 -19.04
C PHE A 62 30.24 -16.74 -19.74
N GLY A 63 29.58 -17.73 -20.36
CA GLY A 63 30.24 -18.83 -21.06
C GLY A 63 30.74 -19.94 -20.14
N LYS A 64 30.28 -20.00 -18.89
CA LYS A 64 30.60 -21.10 -17.96
C LYS A 64 30.05 -22.43 -18.47
N GLU A 65 28.80 -22.45 -18.90
CA GLU A 65 28.13 -23.67 -19.35
C GLU A 65 28.75 -24.26 -20.64
N THR A 66 29.27 -23.40 -21.51
CA THR A 66 29.88 -23.80 -22.79
C THR A 66 31.40 -23.97 -22.71
N GLY A 67 32.02 -23.69 -21.56
CA GLY A 67 33.47 -23.70 -21.39
C GLY A 67 34.21 -22.60 -22.17
N LEU A 68 33.49 -21.55 -22.61
CA LEU A 68 34.06 -20.46 -23.40
C LEU A 68 35.03 -19.58 -22.61
N GLY A 69 34.73 -19.38 -21.32
CA GLY A 69 35.45 -18.47 -20.43
C GLY A 69 34.95 -17.03 -20.51
N ALA A 70 34.83 -16.38 -19.34
CA ALA A 70 34.28 -15.02 -19.22
C ALA A 70 35.04 -13.98 -20.06
N THR A 71 36.38 -14.04 -20.10
CA THR A 71 37.19 -13.11 -20.92
C THR A 71 36.81 -13.20 -22.40
N LYS A 72 36.68 -14.42 -22.93
CA LYS A 72 36.33 -14.63 -24.34
C LYS A 72 34.87 -14.29 -24.61
N TRP A 73 33.98 -14.56 -23.66
CA TRP A 73 32.58 -14.14 -23.70
C TRP A 73 32.46 -12.62 -23.88
N TRP A 74 33.12 -11.83 -23.03
CA TRP A 74 33.13 -10.37 -23.14
C TRP A 74 33.87 -9.87 -24.38
N THR A 75 34.93 -10.55 -24.82
CA THR A 75 35.62 -10.22 -26.08
C THR A 75 34.69 -10.38 -27.28
N ASN A 76 33.86 -11.44 -27.31
CA ASN A 76 32.84 -11.61 -28.34
C ASN A 76 31.81 -10.47 -28.28
N VAL A 77 31.33 -10.11 -27.08
CA VAL A 77 30.40 -8.98 -26.92
C VAL A 77 30.98 -7.69 -27.47
N ILE A 78 32.24 -7.38 -27.14
CA ILE A 78 32.91 -6.18 -27.62
C ILE A 78 33.03 -6.21 -29.15
N HIS A 79 33.57 -7.28 -29.72
CA HIS A 79 33.74 -7.35 -31.18
C HIS A 79 32.43 -7.29 -31.95
N ASN A 80 31.41 -8.03 -31.50
CA ASN A 80 30.10 -8.04 -32.16
C ASN A 80 29.34 -6.72 -31.99
N THR A 81 29.63 -5.95 -30.92
CA THR A 81 29.09 -4.60 -30.74
C THR A 81 29.63 -3.62 -31.79
N PHE A 82 30.92 -3.66 -32.09
CA PHE A 82 31.54 -2.67 -32.98
C PHE A 82 31.61 -3.10 -34.45
N THR A 83 31.59 -4.40 -34.75
CA THR A 83 31.65 -4.91 -36.15
C THR A 83 30.60 -4.29 -37.09
N PRO A 84 29.31 -4.13 -36.71
CA PRO A 84 28.32 -3.52 -37.61
C PRO A 84 28.43 -1.98 -37.66
N LEU A 85 29.20 -1.36 -36.75
CA LEU A 85 29.35 0.08 -36.61
C LEU A 85 30.60 0.63 -37.33
N ILE A 86 31.35 -0.23 -38.02
CA ILE A 86 32.52 0.17 -38.80
C ILE A 86 32.27 -0.09 -40.30
N PRO A 87 32.85 0.73 -41.19
CA PRO A 87 32.81 0.50 -42.63
C PRO A 87 33.18 -0.94 -43.03
N LYS A 88 32.46 -1.49 -44.01
CA LYS A 88 32.73 -2.84 -44.54
C LYS A 88 34.19 -2.96 -44.99
N GLY A 89 34.93 -3.90 -44.38
CA GLY A 89 36.34 -4.17 -44.69
C GLY A 89 37.35 -3.54 -43.73
N GLN A 90 36.92 -2.69 -42.79
CA GLN A 90 37.78 -2.20 -41.71
C GLN A 90 37.91 -3.26 -40.59
N SER A 91 39.11 -3.42 -40.04
CA SER A 91 39.35 -4.28 -38.88
C SER A 91 39.22 -3.51 -37.56
N LEU A 92 38.68 -4.15 -36.52
CA LEU A 92 38.65 -3.56 -35.18
C LEU A 92 40.07 -3.35 -34.62
N PRO A 93 40.35 -2.26 -33.90
CA PRO A 93 41.61 -2.06 -33.21
C PRO A 93 41.91 -3.22 -32.25
N GLN A 94 43.14 -3.75 -32.30
CA GLN A 94 43.52 -4.92 -31.50
C GLN A 94 43.49 -4.64 -29.99
N ASP A 95 43.68 -3.39 -29.59
CA ASP A 95 43.70 -2.93 -28.20
C ASP A 95 42.32 -2.59 -27.64
N LEU A 96 41.27 -2.55 -28.48
CA LEU A 96 39.91 -2.18 -28.07
C LEU A 96 39.36 -3.10 -26.98
N ALA A 97 39.35 -4.41 -27.23
CA ALA A 97 38.83 -5.38 -26.26
C ALA A 97 39.69 -5.43 -24.98
N PRO A 98 41.03 -5.50 -25.05
CA PRO A 98 41.88 -5.40 -23.86
C PRO A 98 41.63 -4.14 -23.02
N LYS A 99 41.51 -2.95 -23.64
CA LYS A 99 41.26 -1.70 -22.91
C LYS A 99 39.88 -1.67 -22.25
N LEU A 100 38.84 -2.16 -22.93
CA LEU A 100 37.49 -2.25 -22.35
C LEU A 100 37.44 -3.24 -21.19
N LEU A 101 38.08 -4.41 -21.34
CA LEU A 101 38.18 -5.39 -20.26
C LEU A 101 38.92 -4.81 -19.04
N HIS A 102 40.00 -4.06 -19.25
CA HIS A 102 40.73 -3.38 -18.17
C HIS A 102 39.86 -2.33 -17.46
N ARG A 103 39.17 -1.47 -18.23
CA ARG A 103 38.29 -0.43 -17.68
C ARG A 103 37.22 -1.05 -16.78
N PHE A 104 36.53 -2.09 -17.27
CA PHE A 104 35.49 -2.80 -16.51
C PHE A 104 36.04 -3.89 -15.57
N ALA A 105 37.33 -3.86 -15.23
CA ALA A 105 37.94 -4.63 -14.16
C ALA A 105 38.51 -3.73 -13.05
N SER A 106 38.23 -2.42 -13.08
CA SER A 106 38.80 -1.46 -12.15
C SER A 106 37.87 -0.27 -11.86
N ARG A 107 38.34 0.64 -11.00
CA ARG A 107 37.70 1.92 -10.67
C ARG A 107 37.56 2.88 -11.85
N GLU A 108 38.17 2.58 -12.99
CA GLU A 108 37.93 3.34 -14.22
C GLU A 108 36.50 3.13 -14.72
N GLY A 109 35.93 1.94 -14.51
CA GLY A 109 34.58 1.58 -14.95
C GLY A 109 33.50 1.83 -13.90
N TYR A 110 33.88 1.85 -12.63
CA TYR A 110 32.97 1.76 -11.49
C TYR A 110 33.34 2.71 -10.35
N GLU A 111 32.32 3.14 -9.62
CA GLU A 111 32.41 3.89 -8.38
C GLU A 111 31.54 3.22 -7.30
N THR A 112 31.63 3.76 -6.09
CA THR A 112 30.89 3.33 -4.91
C THR A 112 30.27 4.55 -4.23
N GLU A 113 29.25 4.35 -3.40
CA GLU A 113 28.60 5.43 -2.66
C GLU A 113 29.57 6.12 -1.68
N GLU A 114 29.36 7.42 -1.44
CA GLU A 114 30.22 8.20 -0.55
C GLU A 114 30.25 7.62 0.86
N GLY A 115 31.46 7.34 1.39
CA GLY A 115 31.66 6.78 2.72
C GLY A 115 31.50 5.25 2.84
N LEU A 116 31.14 4.53 1.75
CA LEU A 116 30.94 3.07 1.81
C LEU A 116 32.24 2.32 2.14
N VAL A 117 33.37 2.74 1.56
CA VAL A 117 34.67 2.09 1.77
C VAL A 117 35.10 2.23 3.23
N GLU A 118 34.98 3.44 3.78
CA GLU A 118 35.28 3.74 5.18
C GLU A 118 34.35 2.97 6.12
N ALA A 119 33.06 2.87 5.76
CA ALA A 119 32.08 2.11 6.51
C ALA A 119 32.45 0.62 6.59
N LEU A 120 32.72 -0.03 5.45
CA LEU A 120 33.10 -1.45 5.40
C LEU A 120 34.38 -1.72 6.20
N LYS A 121 35.39 -0.85 6.10
CA LYS A 121 36.61 -0.92 6.92
C LYS A 121 36.30 -0.82 8.42
N SER A 122 35.39 0.07 8.80
CA SER A 122 35.01 0.28 10.20
C SER A 122 34.21 -0.88 10.81
N LEU A 123 33.47 -1.65 9.99
CA LEU A 123 32.70 -2.81 10.45
C LEU A 123 33.59 -3.83 11.16
N LYS A 124 34.80 -4.06 10.65
CA LYS A 124 35.76 -4.99 11.25
C LYS A 124 36.35 -4.47 12.56
N GLY A 125 36.58 -3.16 12.67
CA GLY A 125 37.14 -2.51 13.87
C GLY A 125 36.17 -2.45 15.06
N ASN A 126 34.85 -2.37 14.81
CA ASN A 126 33.82 -2.22 15.85
C ASN A 126 33.14 -3.53 16.29
N THR A 127 33.57 -4.67 15.74
CA THR A 127 32.99 -6.02 15.98
C THR A 127 32.78 -6.34 17.46
N SER A 128 33.76 -6.03 18.32
CA SER A 128 33.79 -6.37 19.75
C SER A 128 32.62 -5.82 20.58
N ARG A 129 31.83 -4.86 20.07
CA ARG A 129 30.68 -4.29 20.78
C ARG A 129 29.38 -5.07 20.57
N HIS A 130 29.19 -5.77 19.44
CA HIS A 130 27.88 -6.29 19.05
C HIS A 130 27.87 -7.78 18.66
N TYR A 131 28.97 -8.31 18.11
CA TYR A 131 29.07 -9.69 17.66
C TYR A 131 30.36 -10.32 18.18
N ASP A 132 30.36 -11.65 18.37
CA ASP A 132 31.59 -12.36 18.74
C ASP A 132 32.51 -12.53 17.52
N GLN A 133 31.94 -12.80 16.34
CA GLN A 133 32.66 -12.87 15.07
C GLN A 133 31.83 -12.27 13.92
N LEU A 134 32.52 -11.64 12.98
CA LEU A 134 31.95 -11.09 11.75
C LEU A 134 32.74 -11.59 10.53
N VAL A 135 32.04 -12.22 9.60
CA VAL A 135 32.55 -12.57 8.28
C VAL A 135 31.74 -11.81 7.24
N VAL A 136 32.43 -11.14 6.32
CA VAL A 136 31.85 -10.34 5.24
C VAL A 136 32.15 -11.03 3.91
N GLY A 137 31.13 -11.25 3.09
CA GLY A 137 31.28 -11.90 1.78
C GLY A 137 30.60 -11.12 0.65
N VAL A 138 30.93 -11.47 -0.59
CA VAL A 138 30.22 -11.00 -1.78
C VAL A 138 29.63 -12.19 -2.52
N VAL A 139 28.32 -12.16 -2.78
CA VAL A 139 27.60 -13.20 -3.53
C VAL A 139 26.85 -12.52 -4.67
N THR A 140 27.26 -12.74 -5.93
CA THR A 140 26.76 -11.91 -7.04
C THR A 140 26.66 -12.64 -8.37
N ASN A 141 25.71 -12.23 -9.21
CA ASN A 141 25.56 -12.74 -10.58
C ASN A 141 26.56 -12.03 -11.49
N SER A 142 27.81 -12.48 -11.46
CA SER A 142 28.91 -11.88 -12.19
C SER A 142 29.98 -12.90 -12.56
N ASP A 143 31.03 -12.40 -13.20
CA ASP A 143 32.23 -13.13 -13.57
C ASP A 143 33.39 -12.84 -12.59
N ASP A 144 34.60 -13.23 -13.01
CA ASP A 144 35.81 -13.22 -12.21
C ASP A 144 36.38 -11.86 -11.82
N ARG A 145 35.82 -10.75 -12.31
CA ARG A 145 36.40 -9.41 -12.17
C ARG A 145 36.05 -8.69 -10.87
N ILE A 146 35.01 -9.11 -10.16
CA ILE A 146 34.52 -8.42 -8.95
C ILE A 146 35.61 -8.15 -7.89
N PRO A 147 36.48 -9.11 -7.53
CA PRO A 147 37.55 -8.84 -6.56
C PRO A 147 38.50 -7.71 -7.01
N SER A 148 38.89 -7.69 -8.29
CA SER A 148 39.77 -6.65 -8.83
C SER A 148 39.13 -5.26 -8.83
N ILE A 149 37.83 -5.18 -9.12
CA ILE A 149 37.06 -3.93 -9.06
C ILE A 149 37.07 -3.39 -7.62
N LEU A 150 36.67 -4.21 -6.64
CA LEU A 150 36.61 -3.81 -5.24
C LEU A 150 37.99 -3.42 -4.68
N SER A 151 39.05 -4.14 -5.04
CA SER A 151 40.43 -3.77 -4.66
C SER A 151 40.84 -2.42 -5.23
N SER A 152 40.53 -2.16 -6.50
CA SER A 152 40.86 -0.87 -7.13
C SER A 152 40.09 0.32 -6.53
N LEU A 153 38.93 0.07 -5.91
CA LEU A 153 38.15 1.06 -5.16
C LEU A 153 38.67 1.29 -3.74
N GLY A 154 39.69 0.55 -3.31
CA GLY A 154 40.39 0.77 -2.04
C GLY A 154 39.95 -0.14 -0.90
N LEU A 155 39.20 -1.21 -1.16
CA LEU A 155 38.91 -2.28 -0.19
C LEU A 155 40.06 -3.30 -0.16
N ASN A 156 40.38 -3.80 1.03
CA ASN A 156 41.29 -4.94 1.18
C ASN A 156 40.53 -6.26 0.98
N VAL A 157 40.73 -6.90 -0.17
CA VAL A 157 39.91 -8.01 -0.65
C VAL A 157 40.67 -9.34 -0.54
N SER A 158 40.03 -10.34 0.07
CA SER A 158 40.61 -11.68 0.25
C SER A 158 40.79 -12.43 -1.09
N PRO A 159 41.87 -13.23 -1.25
CA PRO A 159 42.02 -14.12 -2.40
C PRO A 159 41.10 -15.36 -2.33
N LEU A 160 40.33 -15.52 -1.25
CA LEU A 160 39.48 -16.68 -1.04
C LEU A 160 38.22 -16.58 -1.92
N ARG A 161 38.16 -17.44 -2.94
CA ARG A 161 37.12 -17.43 -3.97
C ARG A 161 36.59 -18.83 -4.19
N TYR A 162 35.28 -18.98 -4.22
CA TYR A 162 34.64 -20.28 -4.41
C TYR A 162 35.13 -20.95 -5.71
N GLY A 163 35.39 -22.26 -5.65
CA GLY A 163 35.80 -23.05 -6.82
C GLY A 163 37.24 -22.86 -7.31
N THR A 164 38.08 -22.12 -6.56
CA THR A 164 39.51 -21.93 -6.89
C THR A 164 40.41 -22.63 -5.86
N ASP A 165 41.64 -23.01 -6.27
CA ASP A 165 42.67 -23.64 -5.43
C ASP A 165 43.32 -22.65 -4.42
N SER A 166 42.50 -21.85 -3.76
CA SER A 166 42.95 -20.91 -2.73
C SER A 166 43.18 -21.64 -1.42
N ASP A 167 44.44 -21.74 -0.99
CA ASP A 167 44.83 -22.34 0.30
C ASP A 167 44.30 -21.50 1.49
N PRO A 168 43.28 -22.00 2.24
CA PRO A 168 42.68 -21.26 3.34
C PRO A 168 43.65 -21.04 4.52
N SER A 169 44.78 -21.75 4.58
CA SER A 169 45.79 -21.53 5.62
C SER A 169 46.52 -20.19 5.46
N LYS A 170 46.57 -19.65 4.24
CA LYS A 170 47.21 -18.36 3.93
C LYS A 170 46.45 -17.14 4.44
N ILE A 171 45.16 -17.29 4.77
CA ILE A 171 44.31 -16.21 5.30
C ILE A 171 44.18 -16.24 6.83
N LYS A 172 44.85 -17.18 7.52
CA LYS A 172 44.69 -17.43 8.96
C LYS A 172 44.98 -16.20 9.85
N ASN A 173 45.96 -15.38 9.47
CA ASN A 173 46.41 -14.22 10.25
C ASN A 173 46.13 -12.88 9.57
N SER A 174 45.35 -12.86 8.49
CA SER A 174 45.08 -11.66 7.69
C SER A 174 43.66 -11.17 7.91
N THR A 175 43.50 -9.86 8.08
CA THR A 175 42.19 -9.19 8.17
C THR A 175 41.85 -8.57 6.82
N PHE A 176 40.75 -8.98 6.22
CA PHE A 176 40.22 -8.41 4.98
C PHE A 176 38.92 -7.66 5.25
N ASP A 177 38.64 -6.64 4.44
CA ASP A 177 37.37 -5.94 4.43
C ASP A 177 36.27 -6.86 3.87
N ILE A 178 36.63 -7.66 2.85
CA ILE A 178 35.82 -8.72 2.27
C ILE A 178 36.57 -10.06 2.41
N ASP A 179 36.02 -11.01 3.16
CA ASP A 179 36.68 -12.27 3.52
C ASP A 179 36.60 -13.34 2.41
N PHE A 180 35.56 -13.34 1.58
CA PHE A 180 35.41 -14.29 0.48
C PHE A 180 34.45 -13.82 -0.64
N HIS A 181 34.47 -14.54 -1.76
CA HIS A 181 33.65 -14.25 -2.94
C HIS A 181 33.00 -15.50 -3.55
N CYS A 182 31.72 -15.37 -3.92
CA CYS A 182 30.94 -16.35 -4.67
C CYS A 182 30.27 -15.68 -5.87
N MET A 183 30.86 -15.83 -7.05
CA MET A 183 30.29 -15.32 -8.30
C MET A 183 29.52 -16.43 -9.01
N SER A 184 28.43 -16.10 -9.69
CA SER A 184 27.63 -17.08 -10.44
C SER A 184 28.47 -17.86 -11.47
N TYR A 185 29.46 -17.22 -12.08
CA TYR A 185 30.40 -17.89 -12.98
C TYR A 185 31.19 -19.03 -12.30
N ASP A 186 31.58 -18.86 -11.04
CA ASP A 186 32.35 -19.89 -10.33
C ASP A 186 31.48 -21.02 -9.83
N VAL A 187 30.34 -20.66 -9.24
CA VAL A 187 29.38 -21.63 -8.70
C VAL A 187 28.72 -22.43 -9.83
N GLY A 188 28.54 -21.81 -11.00
CA GLY A 188 27.87 -22.42 -12.16
C GLY A 188 26.36 -22.16 -12.20
N VAL A 189 25.80 -21.50 -11.18
CA VAL A 189 24.40 -21.07 -11.14
C VAL A 189 24.29 -19.59 -10.76
N GLU A 190 23.22 -18.96 -11.21
CA GLU A 190 22.86 -17.58 -10.88
C GLU A 190 21.83 -17.55 -9.75
N LYS A 191 21.87 -16.49 -8.92
CA LYS A 191 20.73 -16.11 -8.08
C LYS A 191 19.47 -15.99 -8.97
N PRO A 192 18.31 -16.50 -8.54
CA PRO A 192 17.97 -16.90 -7.16
C PRO A 192 18.24 -18.37 -6.78
N ASP A 193 19.02 -19.14 -7.54
CA ASP A 193 19.30 -20.53 -7.17
C ASP A 193 20.02 -20.62 -5.81
N LYS A 194 19.42 -21.36 -4.87
CA LYS A 194 19.94 -21.52 -3.50
C LYS A 194 21.38 -22.05 -3.43
N GLN A 195 21.86 -22.75 -4.46
CA GLN A 195 23.21 -23.30 -4.50
C GLN A 195 24.30 -22.21 -4.39
N ILE A 196 24.04 -20.99 -4.87
CA ILE A 196 25.00 -19.88 -4.74
C ILE A 196 25.14 -19.38 -3.29
N PHE A 197 24.08 -19.46 -2.49
CA PHE A 197 24.12 -19.15 -1.06
C PHE A 197 24.73 -20.30 -0.25
N ASN A 198 24.48 -21.54 -0.64
CA ASN A 198 25.15 -22.72 -0.06
C ASN A 198 26.67 -22.69 -0.31
N ALA A 199 27.10 -22.15 -1.45
CA ALA A 199 28.51 -21.89 -1.73
C ALA A 199 29.08 -20.90 -0.69
N ALA A 200 28.38 -19.82 -0.38
CA ALA A 200 28.80 -18.86 0.66
C ALA A 200 28.88 -19.48 2.06
N GLU A 201 27.95 -20.36 2.44
CA GLU A 201 28.04 -21.11 3.71
C GLU A 201 29.24 -22.07 3.74
N SER A 202 29.59 -22.66 2.59
CA SER A 202 30.79 -23.49 2.46
C SER A 202 32.07 -22.67 2.62
N MET A 203 32.11 -21.45 2.08
CA MET A 203 33.22 -20.52 2.29
C MET A 203 33.35 -20.11 3.76
N LEU A 204 32.23 -19.83 4.44
CA LEU A 204 32.23 -19.57 5.89
C LEU A 204 32.82 -20.76 6.66
N ALA A 205 32.42 -21.99 6.35
CA ALA A 205 32.97 -23.17 7.01
C ALA A 205 34.49 -23.33 6.79
N GLN A 206 35.00 -23.01 5.60
CA GLN A 206 36.45 -22.99 5.34
C GLN A 206 37.17 -21.95 6.20
N ILE A 207 36.61 -20.74 6.33
CA ILE A 207 37.16 -19.67 7.17
C ILE A 207 37.19 -20.08 8.65
N ILE A 208 36.08 -20.65 9.16
CA ILE A 208 35.98 -21.15 10.54
C ILE A 208 37.04 -22.23 10.80
N SER A 209 37.17 -23.20 9.88
CA SER A 209 38.16 -24.27 9.98
C SER A 209 39.59 -23.73 10.00
N ALA A 210 39.92 -22.79 9.11
CA ALA A 210 41.25 -22.18 9.02
C ALA A 210 41.61 -21.34 10.26
N ARG A 211 40.67 -20.54 10.78
CA ARG A 211 40.89 -19.67 11.95
C ARG A 211 40.97 -20.46 13.25
N ASN A 212 40.09 -21.45 13.43
CA ASN A 212 39.92 -22.15 14.71
C ASN A 212 40.63 -23.52 14.78
N GLY A 213 41.26 -23.97 13.70
CA GLY A 213 41.95 -25.27 13.63
C GLY A 213 41.02 -26.49 13.74
N ARG A 214 39.72 -26.31 13.43
CA ARG A 214 38.69 -27.34 13.53
C ARG A 214 38.59 -28.16 12.25
N SER A 215 38.08 -29.40 12.35
CA SER A 215 37.75 -30.17 11.15
C SER A 215 36.64 -29.48 10.35
N LEU A 216 36.61 -29.71 9.03
CA LEU A 216 35.61 -29.06 8.15
C LEU A 216 34.16 -29.44 8.54
N ASN A 217 33.95 -30.65 9.07
CA ASN A 217 32.63 -31.10 9.51
C ASN A 217 32.15 -30.34 10.75
N GLU A 218 33.03 -30.11 11.72
CA GLU A 218 32.72 -29.29 12.90
C GLU A 218 32.46 -27.83 12.49
N ALA A 219 33.25 -27.30 11.55
CA ALA A 219 33.09 -25.95 11.03
C ALA A 219 31.76 -25.76 10.28
N LYS A 220 31.29 -26.76 9.51
CA LYS A 220 29.97 -26.74 8.85
C LYS A 220 28.83 -26.70 9.87
N SER A 221 28.93 -27.51 10.92
CA SER A 221 27.94 -27.52 12.02
C SER A 221 27.89 -26.18 12.75
N GLU A 222 29.05 -25.52 12.92
CA GLU A 222 29.13 -24.18 13.49
C GLU A 222 28.54 -23.12 12.55
N ALA A 223 28.89 -23.13 11.26
CA ALA A 223 28.40 -22.18 10.26
C ALA A 223 26.86 -22.13 10.21
N GLY A 224 26.19 -23.27 10.35
CA GLY A 224 24.73 -23.35 10.41
C GLY A 224 24.07 -22.61 11.59
N LYS A 225 24.84 -22.25 12.63
CA LYS A 225 24.37 -21.50 13.80
C LYS A 225 24.61 -19.99 13.70
N TRP A 226 25.30 -19.52 12.66
CA TRP A 226 25.57 -18.11 12.46
C TRP A 226 24.30 -17.39 11.99
N GLN A 227 24.15 -16.14 12.40
CA GLN A 227 23.15 -15.27 11.78
C GLN A 227 23.64 -14.95 10.37
N LYS A 228 22.77 -15.15 9.36
CA LYS A 228 23.10 -14.97 7.95
C LYS A 228 22.27 -13.84 7.38
N VAL A 229 22.91 -12.77 6.93
CA VAL A 229 22.26 -11.58 6.37
C VAL A 229 22.80 -11.36 4.97
N TYR A 230 21.90 -11.07 4.04
CA TYR A 230 22.25 -10.78 2.65
C TYR A 230 21.64 -9.45 2.21
N VAL A 231 22.47 -8.56 1.67
CA VAL A 231 22.07 -7.20 1.23
C VAL A 231 22.20 -7.11 -0.29
N GLY A 232 21.15 -6.71 -0.99
CA GLY A 232 21.16 -6.55 -2.44
C GLY A 232 20.10 -5.56 -2.93
N ASP A 233 20.09 -5.25 -4.23
CA ASP A 233 19.20 -4.27 -4.86
C ASP A 233 18.11 -4.92 -5.75
N ASP A 234 18.24 -6.21 -6.11
CA ASP A 234 17.28 -6.93 -6.96
C ASP A 234 16.38 -7.84 -6.13
N TYR A 235 15.08 -7.54 -6.04
CA TYR A 235 14.14 -8.35 -5.26
C TYR A 235 14.13 -9.84 -5.65
N SER A 236 14.09 -10.17 -6.94
CA SER A 236 13.98 -11.56 -7.37
C SER A 236 15.26 -12.33 -7.06
N LYS A 237 16.42 -11.73 -7.33
CA LYS A 237 17.71 -12.41 -7.18
C LYS A 237 18.20 -12.39 -5.74
N ASP A 238 18.10 -11.24 -5.08
CA ASP A 238 18.72 -10.98 -3.79
C ASP A 238 17.80 -11.34 -2.64
N VAL A 239 16.57 -10.87 -2.68
CA VAL A 239 15.61 -11.08 -1.60
C VAL A 239 15.07 -12.50 -1.65
N VAL A 240 14.42 -12.88 -2.75
CA VAL A 240 13.82 -14.22 -2.89
C VAL A 240 14.92 -15.30 -2.89
N GLY A 241 16.04 -15.07 -3.57
CA GLY A 241 17.16 -16.01 -3.59
C GLY A 241 17.71 -16.30 -2.19
N SER A 242 18.01 -15.26 -1.42
CA SER A 242 18.60 -15.44 -0.08
C SER A 242 17.59 -15.96 0.95
N ALA A 243 16.33 -15.51 0.90
CA ALA A 243 15.26 -16.02 1.76
C ALA A 243 15.02 -17.52 1.54
N ASN A 244 14.97 -17.97 0.27
CA ASN A 244 14.83 -19.39 -0.07
C ASN A 244 16.03 -20.25 0.37
N ALA A 245 17.19 -19.63 0.57
CA ALA A 245 18.37 -20.28 1.15
C ALA A 245 18.39 -20.24 2.70
N GLY A 246 17.38 -19.65 3.35
CA GLY A 246 17.30 -19.51 4.80
C GLY A 246 18.16 -18.38 5.37
N TRP A 247 18.44 -17.35 4.58
CA TRP A 247 19.13 -16.13 4.99
C TRP A 247 18.14 -15.00 5.27
N ASN A 248 18.58 -13.97 6.00
CA ASN A 248 17.79 -12.77 6.25
C ASN A 248 18.07 -11.72 5.15
N PRO A 249 17.13 -11.43 4.24
CA PRO A 249 17.34 -10.49 3.15
C PRO A 249 17.23 -9.02 3.61
N VAL A 250 17.97 -8.15 2.95
CA VAL A 250 17.88 -6.69 3.07
C VAL A 250 17.88 -6.12 1.66
N LEU A 251 16.83 -5.36 1.32
CA LEU A 251 16.71 -4.71 0.01
C LEU A 251 17.24 -3.27 0.10
N LEU A 252 18.31 -2.99 -0.63
CA LEU A 252 18.87 -1.66 -0.81
C LEU A 252 18.15 -0.97 -1.97
N ASP A 253 17.54 0.19 -1.71
CA ASP A 253 16.84 0.98 -2.73
C ASP A 253 17.42 2.40 -2.79
N PRO A 254 18.56 2.59 -3.49
CA PRO A 254 19.29 3.86 -3.49
C PRO A 254 18.68 4.94 -4.40
N LYS A 255 17.68 4.64 -5.25
CA LYS A 255 17.13 5.58 -6.25
C LYS A 255 15.61 5.65 -6.34
N ASP A 256 14.87 4.89 -5.53
CA ASP A 256 13.41 4.82 -5.60
C ASP A 256 12.86 4.43 -6.99
N GLU A 257 13.65 3.74 -7.84
CA GLU A 257 13.22 3.24 -9.16
C GLU A 257 12.25 2.03 -9.06
N CYS A 258 12.06 1.53 -7.84
CA CYS A 258 11.28 0.33 -7.50
C CYS A 258 9.75 0.46 -7.70
N GLU A 259 9.26 1.63 -8.13
CA GLU A 259 7.85 1.87 -8.45
C GLU A 259 7.39 1.30 -9.82
N SER A 260 8.34 0.94 -10.70
CA SER A 260 8.05 0.64 -12.12
C SER A 260 7.81 -0.83 -12.46
N ILE A 261 8.05 -1.78 -11.54
CA ILE A 261 7.88 -3.22 -11.81
C ILE A 261 6.57 -3.73 -11.18
N ILE A 262 5.61 -4.08 -12.03
CA ILE A 262 4.21 -4.42 -11.72
C ILE A 262 4.08 -5.62 -10.75
N ASP A 263 5.08 -6.52 -10.70
CA ASP A 263 5.07 -7.70 -9.83
C ASP A 263 5.48 -7.43 -8.37
N LEU A 264 6.09 -6.28 -8.05
CA LEU A 264 6.52 -5.94 -6.68
C LEU A 264 5.40 -5.37 -5.79
N LYS A 265 4.29 -4.90 -6.38
CA LYS A 265 3.10 -4.45 -5.61
C LYS A 265 2.44 -5.60 -4.83
N ARG A 266 2.73 -6.85 -5.20
CA ARG A 266 2.20 -8.08 -4.57
C ARG A 266 2.96 -8.51 -3.32
N TRP A 267 4.19 -8.04 -3.09
CA TRP A 267 5.12 -8.58 -2.09
C TRP A 267 5.58 -7.55 -1.04
N ARG A 268 4.90 -6.40 -0.93
CA ARG A 268 5.10 -5.38 0.13
C ARG A 268 4.76 -5.89 1.55
N SER A 269 4.46 -7.17 1.72
CA SER A 269 3.72 -7.75 2.84
C SER A 269 4.47 -8.85 3.60
N ASP A 270 5.79 -8.95 3.41
CA ASP A 270 6.66 -9.91 4.10
C ASP A 270 7.66 -9.18 5.02
N SER A 271 7.42 -9.26 6.33
CA SER A 271 8.18 -8.58 7.41
C SER A 271 9.67 -8.94 7.52
N ALA A 272 10.16 -9.86 6.69
CA ALA A 272 11.56 -10.29 6.68
C ALA A 272 12.51 -9.30 5.97
N ILE A 273 11.99 -8.32 5.23
CA ILE A 273 12.77 -7.46 4.34
C ILE A 273 12.77 -6.02 4.86
N ARG A 274 13.95 -5.49 5.20
CA ARG A 274 14.11 -4.07 5.55
C ARG A 274 14.52 -3.27 4.31
N ARG A 275 13.77 -2.20 3.99
CA ARG A 275 14.15 -1.16 3.03
C ARG A 275 15.00 -0.13 3.78
N LEU A 276 16.19 0.19 3.28
CA LEU A 276 17.10 1.15 3.92
C LEU A 276 17.38 2.31 2.98
N HIS A 277 17.00 3.52 3.42
CA HIS A 277 17.47 4.76 2.80
C HIS A 277 18.81 5.15 3.41
N ILE A 278 19.83 5.20 2.55
CA ILE A 278 21.17 5.76 2.81
C ILE A 278 21.96 5.02 3.92
N TRP A 279 23.22 4.69 3.62
CA TRP A 279 24.17 4.00 4.51
C TRP A 279 24.25 4.49 5.98
N PRO A 280 23.98 5.76 6.34
CA PRO A 280 23.92 6.20 7.74
C PRO A 280 22.88 5.47 8.63
N LEU A 281 21.77 4.98 8.06
CA LEU A 281 20.73 4.25 8.82
C LEU A 281 21.12 2.80 9.14
N ILE A 282 21.91 2.16 8.26
CA ILE A 282 22.56 0.87 8.55
C ILE A 282 23.58 1.03 9.69
N LEU A 283 24.27 2.18 9.72
CA LEU A 283 25.36 2.47 10.66
C LEU A 283 24.87 2.92 12.05
N ARG A 284 23.69 3.54 12.17
CA ARG A 284 23.09 3.92 13.46
C ARG A 284 22.29 2.77 14.06
N ASN A 285 22.96 1.73 14.58
CA ASN A 285 22.64 0.80 15.69
C ASN A 285 21.18 0.40 16.09
N ASN A 286 20.13 0.87 15.43
CA ASN A 286 18.72 0.72 15.79
C ASN A 286 18.02 -0.38 14.97
N VAL A 287 18.61 -0.80 13.85
CA VAL A 287 18.07 -1.89 13.01
C VAL A 287 18.18 -3.26 13.70
N LEU A 288 19.15 -3.43 14.60
CA LEU A 288 19.40 -4.72 15.27
C LEU A 288 18.67 -4.88 16.62
N ARG A 289 17.96 -3.85 17.09
CA ARG A 289 17.29 -3.85 18.41
C ARG A 289 15.81 -4.23 18.36
N SER A 290 15.13 -4.07 17.22
CA SER A 290 13.74 -4.52 17.06
C SER A 290 13.66 -6.01 16.69
N GLN A 291 14.01 -6.87 17.65
CA GLN A 291 13.49 -8.24 17.69
C GLN A 291 12.23 -8.24 18.54
N VAL A 292 11.10 -7.86 17.95
CA VAL A 292 9.85 -8.53 18.27
C VAL A 292 9.75 -9.64 17.25
N THR A 293 9.99 -10.87 17.70
CA THR A 293 9.78 -12.09 16.94
C THR A 293 8.31 -12.17 16.53
N PHE A 294 8.00 -11.85 15.28
CA PHE A 294 6.94 -12.52 14.56
C PHE A 294 7.60 -13.48 13.58
N ASN A 295 7.52 -14.78 13.89
CA ASN A 295 7.76 -15.82 12.90
C ASN A 295 6.64 -15.71 11.85
N HIS A 296 6.74 -14.78 10.91
CA HIS A 296 5.97 -14.91 9.68
C HIS A 296 6.67 -15.94 8.82
N SER A 297 6.30 -17.21 9.01
CA SER A 297 6.33 -18.17 7.90
C SER A 297 5.65 -17.49 6.72
N ALA A 298 6.34 -17.32 5.59
CA ALA A 298 5.83 -16.68 4.38
C ALA A 298 4.37 -17.10 4.16
N MET A 299 3.45 -16.13 4.23
CA MET A 299 2.02 -16.39 4.06
C MET A 299 1.81 -16.88 2.63
N SER A 300 1.55 -18.18 2.47
CA SER A 300 1.20 -18.74 1.17
C SER A 300 -0.30 -18.60 0.96
N MET A 301 -0.69 -18.01 -0.17
CA MET A 301 -2.08 -17.85 -0.58
C MET A 301 -2.33 -18.69 -1.84
N SER A 302 -3.32 -19.57 -1.81
CA SER A 302 -3.73 -20.35 -2.98
C SER A 302 -5.18 -20.02 -3.34
N ASN A 303 -5.39 -19.51 -4.55
CA ASN A 303 -6.74 -19.36 -5.11
C ASN A 303 -7.26 -20.74 -5.52
N ILE A 304 -8.42 -21.13 -4.99
CA ILE A 304 -9.07 -22.42 -5.27
C ILE A 304 -10.02 -22.28 -6.46
N ASN A 305 -10.89 -21.26 -6.41
CA ASN A 305 -11.86 -21.01 -7.46
C ASN A 305 -12.27 -19.53 -7.48
N SER A 306 -12.68 -19.05 -8.65
CA SER A 306 -13.18 -17.71 -8.90
C SER A 306 -14.41 -17.83 -9.80
N THR A 307 -15.53 -17.27 -9.36
CA THR A 307 -16.84 -17.38 -10.04
C THR A 307 -17.47 -16.01 -10.15
N ARG A 308 -18.03 -15.70 -11.33
CA ARG A 308 -18.93 -14.55 -11.50
C ARG A 308 -20.36 -14.93 -11.16
N LEU A 309 -20.91 -14.26 -10.16
CA LEU A 309 -22.32 -14.35 -9.79
C LEU A 309 -23.09 -13.27 -10.55
N THR A 310 -24.14 -13.68 -11.23
CA THR A 310 -25.06 -12.78 -11.95
C THR A 310 -26.46 -13.05 -11.47
N THR A 311 -27.29 -12.01 -11.42
CA THR A 311 -28.72 -12.17 -11.19
C THR A 311 -29.52 -11.80 -12.43
N LYS A 312 -30.72 -12.37 -12.56
CA LYS A 312 -31.64 -12.02 -13.65
C LYS A 312 -32.67 -11.04 -13.12
N CYS A 313 -32.79 -9.91 -13.80
CA CYS A 313 -33.85 -8.94 -13.57
C CYS A 313 -34.24 -8.27 -14.89
N GLU A 314 -35.28 -7.44 -14.85
CA GLU A 314 -35.59 -6.53 -15.96
C GLU A 314 -34.44 -5.52 -16.15
N GLU A 315 -34.13 -5.21 -17.41
CA GLU A 315 -33.16 -4.18 -17.76
C GLU A 315 -33.61 -2.83 -17.23
N LYS A 316 -32.73 -2.16 -16.48
CA LYS A 316 -32.98 -0.86 -15.87
C LYS A 316 -31.73 0.01 -15.93
N ALA A 317 -31.93 1.28 -16.25
CA ALA A 317 -30.94 2.33 -16.05
C ALA A 317 -31.47 3.30 -14.98
N VAL A 318 -30.68 3.56 -13.96
CA VAL A 318 -31.03 4.38 -12.78
C VAL A 318 -29.93 5.41 -12.55
N PRO A 319 -30.22 6.72 -12.59
CA PRO A 319 -29.23 7.73 -12.25
C PRO A 319 -28.83 7.57 -10.79
N LEU A 320 -27.53 7.67 -10.50
CA LEU A 320 -27.05 7.78 -9.13
C LEU A 320 -27.29 9.21 -8.63
N SER A 321 -27.32 9.39 -7.31
CA SER A 321 -27.56 10.71 -6.73
C SER A 321 -26.42 11.67 -7.08
N LEU A 322 -26.69 12.96 -6.92
CA LEU A 322 -25.70 14.01 -7.05
C LEU A 322 -24.48 13.74 -6.14
N LEU A 323 -24.71 13.25 -4.91
CA LEU A 323 -23.65 12.92 -3.96
C LEU A 323 -22.89 11.65 -4.34
N ASP A 324 -23.58 10.58 -4.73
CA ASP A 324 -22.91 9.34 -5.20
C ASP A 324 -21.94 9.65 -6.33
N SER A 325 -22.36 10.51 -7.26
CA SER A 325 -21.55 10.94 -8.40
C SER A 325 -20.24 11.62 -7.97
N THR A 326 -20.21 12.35 -6.85
CA THR A 326 -18.98 12.99 -6.33
C THR A 326 -17.91 11.98 -5.91
N THR A 327 -18.31 10.74 -5.60
CA THR A 327 -17.41 9.70 -5.05
C THR A 327 -16.68 8.88 -6.11
N ALA A 328 -16.83 9.22 -7.40
CA ALA A 328 -16.25 8.44 -8.51
C ALA A 328 -14.72 8.29 -8.46
N ASN A 329 -14.03 9.25 -7.81
CA ASN A 329 -12.58 9.27 -7.65
C ASN A 329 -12.11 8.77 -6.28
N PHE A 330 -13.02 8.28 -5.44
CA PHE A 330 -12.66 7.75 -4.13
C PHE A 330 -12.03 6.37 -4.31
N SER A 331 -11.23 5.94 -3.32
CA SER A 331 -10.84 4.54 -3.23
C SER A 331 -12.06 3.65 -3.04
N ASP A 332 -11.99 2.40 -3.47
CA ASP A 332 -13.05 1.41 -3.25
C ASP A 332 -13.44 1.33 -1.76
N ALA A 333 -14.74 1.21 -1.49
CA ALA A 333 -15.26 0.85 -0.18
C ALA A 333 -14.83 -0.59 0.14
N SER A 334 -13.80 -0.72 0.99
CA SER A 334 -13.10 -1.97 1.23
C SER A 334 -13.02 -2.29 2.72
N ALA A 335 -13.20 -3.56 3.07
CA ALA A 335 -13.16 -4.02 4.45
C ALA A 335 -12.84 -5.52 4.52
N ILE A 336 -12.26 -5.94 5.65
CA ILE A 336 -11.87 -7.34 5.88
C ILE A 336 -12.35 -7.76 7.25
N TRP A 337 -13.09 -8.86 7.33
CA TRP A 337 -13.57 -9.48 8.56
C TRP A 337 -12.80 -10.77 8.83
N LEU A 338 -12.28 -10.91 10.04
CA LEU A 338 -11.62 -12.11 10.51
C LEU A 338 -12.57 -12.91 11.40
N TYR A 339 -12.85 -14.15 11.01
CA TYR A 339 -13.75 -15.04 11.73
C TYR A 339 -13.02 -16.23 12.34
N GLU A 340 -13.42 -16.58 13.55
CA GLU A 340 -13.03 -17.80 14.22
C GLU A 340 -13.55 -19.05 13.49
N LYS A 341 -12.95 -20.19 13.83
CA LYS A 341 -13.33 -21.48 13.27
C LYS A 341 -14.83 -21.75 13.48
N PRO A 342 -15.58 -22.07 12.41
CA PRO A 342 -16.96 -22.52 12.51
C PRO A 342 -17.14 -23.68 13.50
N THR A 343 -18.16 -23.60 14.36
CA THR A 343 -18.55 -24.72 15.22
C THR A 343 -19.29 -25.79 14.44
N ARG A 344 -20.01 -25.39 13.38
CA ARG A 344 -20.62 -26.31 12.42
C ARG A 344 -19.58 -26.93 11.49
N GLN A 345 -19.52 -28.26 11.45
CA GLN A 345 -18.63 -29.03 10.57
C GLN A 345 -19.35 -29.68 9.39
N ASP A 346 -20.68 -29.57 9.34
CA ASP A 346 -21.55 -30.17 8.32
C ASP A 346 -21.68 -29.31 7.05
N ILE A 347 -20.93 -28.21 6.96
CA ILE A 347 -21.04 -27.22 5.89
C ILE A 347 -19.77 -27.14 5.05
N ASN A 348 -19.93 -27.01 3.74
CA ASN A 348 -18.87 -26.50 2.88
C ASN A 348 -18.96 -24.96 2.90
N LEU A 349 -18.11 -24.33 3.71
CA LEU A 349 -18.16 -22.89 4.01
C LEU A 349 -18.25 -22.01 2.75
N ALA A 350 -17.26 -22.11 1.86
CA ALA A 350 -17.19 -21.26 0.68
C ALA A 350 -18.33 -21.54 -0.31
N HIS A 351 -18.74 -22.80 -0.46
CA HIS A 351 -19.88 -23.15 -1.29
C HIS A 351 -21.19 -22.54 -0.74
N HIS A 352 -21.45 -22.69 0.55
CA HIS A 352 -22.65 -22.15 1.21
C HIS A 352 -22.70 -20.63 1.13
N LEU A 353 -21.57 -19.96 1.41
CA LEU A 353 -21.45 -18.51 1.29
C LEU A 353 -21.72 -18.04 -0.15
N ARG A 354 -21.17 -18.73 -1.15
CA ARG A 354 -21.42 -18.40 -2.57
C ARG A 354 -22.90 -18.55 -2.96
N GLU A 355 -23.55 -19.65 -2.55
CA GLU A 355 -24.97 -19.90 -2.88
C GLU A 355 -25.90 -18.90 -2.17
N SER A 356 -25.68 -18.65 -0.88
CA SER A 356 -26.44 -17.64 -0.15
C SER A 356 -26.24 -16.24 -0.72
N LEU A 357 -25.02 -15.88 -1.16
CA LEU A 357 -24.76 -14.61 -1.82
C LEU A 357 -25.52 -14.48 -3.15
N ALA A 358 -25.52 -15.55 -3.96
CA ALA A 358 -26.24 -15.55 -5.23
C ALA A 358 -27.74 -15.24 -5.05
N ILE A 359 -28.36 -15.81 -4.01
CA ILE A 359 -29.74 -15.50 -3.62
C ILE A 359 -29.87 -14.06 -3.12
N THR A 360 -28.95 -13.59 -2.27
CA THR A 360 -28.98 -12.20 -1.79
C THR A 360 -28.94 -11.20 -2.94
N LEU A 361 -28.13 -11.45 -3.97
CA LEU A 361 -27.98 -10.57 -5.13
C LEU A 361 -29.28 -10.38 -5.94
N GLU A 362 -30.28 -11.24 -5.79
CA GLU A 362 -31.63 -11.01 -6.35
C GLU A 362 -32.28 -9.72 -5.81
N SER A 363 -31.91 -9.29 -4.61
CA SER A 363 -32.34 -8.01 -4.02
C SER A 363 -31.39 -6.85 -4.31
N TYR A 364 -30.23 -7.11 -4.93
CA TYR A 364 -29.19 -6.13 -5.24
C TYR A 364 -28.73 -6.21 -6.71
N PRO A 365 -29.66 -6.23 -7.69
CA PRO A 365 -29.30 -6.46 -9.09
C PRO A 365 -28.36 -5.38 -9.66
N GLN A 366 -28.42 -4.15 -9.14
CA GLN A 366 -27.53 -3.06 -9.53
C GLN A 366 -26.05 -3.36 -9.33
N LEU A 367 -25.69 -4.21 -8.36
CA LEU A 367 -24.30 -4.60 -8.09
C LEU A 367 -23.73 -5.54 -9.16
N CYS A 368 -24.60 -6.14 -9.99
CA CYS A 368 -24.21 -7.02 -11.09
C CYS A 368 -24.03 -6.28 -12.42
N GLY A 369 -24.53 -5.06 -12.54
CA GLY A 369 -24.65 -4.37 -13.83
C GLY A 369 -23.45 -3.53 -14.24
N HIS A 370 -23.73 -2.44 -14.95
CA HIS A 370 -22.79 -1.44 -15.46
C HIS A 370 -22.89 -0.16 -14.64
N LEU A 371 -21.79 0.57 -14.52
CA LEU A 371 -21.71 1.89 -13.91
C LEU A 371 -21.15 2.76 -15.03
N LYS A 372 -21.91 3.79 -15.38
CA LYS A 372 -21.65 4.59 -16.58
C LYS A 372 -21.69 6.07 -16.21
N ALA A 373 -21.03 6.88 -17.01
CA ALA A 373 -21.03 8.32 -16.90
C ALA A 373 -21.65 8.93 -18.16
N ILE A 374 -22.37 10.04 -18.01
CA ILE A 374 -22.77 10.85 -19.16
C ILE A 374 -21.54 11.58 -19.71
N GLU A 375 -21.22 11.38 -20.97
CA GLU A 375 -20.03 11.98 -21.62
C GLU A 375 -20.35 13.24 -22.43
N SER A 376 -21.63 13.53 -22.68
CA SER A 376 -22.05 14.72 -23.41
C SER A 376 -22.08 15.95 -22.50
N THR A 377 -21.93 17.13 -23.11
CA THR A 377 -22.04 18.43 -22.43
C THR A 377 -23.31 19.20 -22.80
N ASP A 378 -24.05 18.75 -23.82
CA ASP A 378 -25.27 19.39 -24.34
C ASP A 378 -26.56 18.78 -23.77
N GLY A 379 -26.44 17.82 -22.85
CA GLY A 379 -27.56 17.12 -22.23
C GLY A 379 -28.13 15.96 -23.04
N THR A 380 -27.54 15.62 -24.20
CA THR A 380 -27.88 14.38 -24.91
C THR A 380 -27.45 13.17 -24.07
N ALA A 381 -28.27 12.13 -24.01
CA ALA A 381 -27.93 10.92 -23.24
C ALA A 381 -28.04 9.68 -24.12
N PRO A 382 -27.31 8.61 -23.80
CA PRO A 382 -27.53 7.29 -24.42
C PRO A 382 -29.01 6.87 -24.35
N PRO A 383 -29.50 6.02 -25.27
CA PRO A 383 -30.91 5.63 -25.32
C PRO A 383 -31.46 5.11 -23.99
N GLU A 384 -30.67 4.35 -23.23
CA GLU A 384 -31.09 3.84 -21.92
C GLU A 384 -31.25 4.93 -20.85
N ALA A 385 -30.65 6.10 -21.04
CA ALA A 385 -30.63 7.22 -20.10
C ALA A 385 -31.43 8.43 -20.60
N ALA A 386 -32.11 8.31 -21.75
CA ALA A 386 -32.86 9.39 -22.36
C ALA A 386 -34.04 9.87 -21.50
N HIS A 387 -34.61 9.00 -20.66
CA HIS A 387 -35.70 9.33 -19.73
C HIS A 387 -35.23 10.03 -18.45
N PHE A 388 -33.92 10.15 -18.22
CA PHE A 388 -33.41 10.79 -17.02
C PHE A 388 -33.77 12.28 -16.95
N PRO A 389 -34.00 12.82 -15.75
CA PRO A 389 -34.26 14.24 -15.57
C PRO A 389 -33.04 15.07 -16.07
N PRO A 390 -33.25 16.32 -16.53
CA PRO A 390 -32.19 17.16 -17.10
C PRO A 390 -30.91 17.23 -16.27
N HIS A 391 -31.00 17.37 -14.94
CA HIS A 391 -29.82 17.47 -14.08
C HIS A 391 -28.94 16.20 -14.08
N ALA A 392 -29.56 15.03 -14.26
CA ALA A 392 -28.91 13.72 -14.29
C ALA A 392 -28.34 13.37 -15.69
N ARG A 393 -28.69 14.14 -16.73
CA ARG A 393 -28.10 14.05 -18.09
C ARG A 393 -26.94 15.02 -18.30
N ARG A 394 -26.47 15.69 -17.26
CA ARG A 394 -25.30 16.59 -17.34
C ARG A 394 -24.01 15.77 -17.35
N PHE A 395 -22.94 16.39 -17.85
CA PHE A 395 -21.63 15.77 -17.95
C PHE A 395 -21.16 15.13 -16.63
N ARG A 396 -20.65 13.90 -16.73
CA ARG A 396 -20.13 13.04 -15.65
C ARG A 396 -21.09 12.74 -14.50
N ARG A 397 -22.40 12.89 -14.72
CA ARG A 397 -23.41 12.26 -13.86
C ARG A 397 -23.34 10.75 -14.03
N LEU A 398 -23.32 10.04 -12.91
CA LEU A 398 -23.20 8.59 -12.90
C LEU A 398 -24.57 7.92 -12.93
N TYR A 399 -24.64 6.73 -13.52
CA TYR A 399 -25.84 5.90 -13.47
C TYR A 399 -25.49 4.41 -13.49
N ALA A 400 -26.29 3.63 -12.77
CA ALA A 400 -26.25 2.17 -12.82
C ALA A 400 -27.12 1.67 -13.98
N HIS A 401 -26.64 0.72 -14.76
CA HIS A 401 -27.39 0.08 -15.84
C HIS A 401 -27.24 -1.45 -15.73
N TYR A 402 -28.28 -2.15 -15.30
CA TYR A 402 -28.23 -3.57 -14.94
C TYR A 402 -29.43 -4.34 -15.52
N GLY A 403 -29.37 -5.66 -15.50
CA GLY A 403 -30.34 -6.54 -16.15
C GLY A 403 -30.05 -6.77 -17.64
N THR A 404 -28.84 -6.45 -18.08
CA THR A 404 -28.43 -6.59 -19.48
C THR A 404 -27.85 -7.98 -19.75
N GLY A 405 -27.81 -8.40 -21.02
CA GLY A 405 -27.19 -9.67 -21.42
C GLY A 405 -25.66 -9.74 -21.22
N ASN A 406 -25.01 -8.62 -20.90
CA ASN A 406 -23.56 -8.53 -20.72
C ASN A 406 -23.15 -7.94 -19.35
N ASP A 407 -24.04 -8.00 -18.36
CA ASP A 407 -23.75 -7.61 -16.99
C ASP A 407 -22.45 -8.30 -16.48
N PRO A 408 -21.47 -7.54 -15.94
CA PRO A 408 -20.21 -8.11 -15.44
C PRO A 408 -20.41 -9.08 -14.28
N GLY A 409 -21.48 -8.92 -13.51
CA GLY A 409 -21.75 -9.66 -12.28
C GLY A 409 -20.86 -9.23 -11.11
N VAL A 410 -20.91 -10.03 -10.06
CA VAL A 410 -20.10 -9.93 -8.84
C VAL A 410 -19.02 -11.00 -8.85
N GLU A 411 -17.79 -10.65 -8.52
CA GLU A 411 -16.71 -11.63 -8.41
C GLU A 411 -16.73 -12.28 -7.02
N PHE A 412 -16.75 -13.61 -6.98
CA PHE A 412 -16.61 -14.40 -5.76
C PHE A 412 -15.38 -15.30 -5.85
N VAL A 413 -14.41 -15.06 -4.98
CA VAL A 413 -13.15 -15.81 -4.92
C VAL A 413 -13.15 -16.69 -3.66
N HIS A 414 -12.80 -17.96 -3.82
CA HIS A 414 -12.50 -18.88 -2.74
C HIS A 414 -11.00 -19.16 -2.72
N ALA A 415 -10.36 -18.93 -1.57
CA ALA A 415 -8.93 -19.11 -1.38
C ALA A 415 -8.61 -19.86 -0.08
N ARG A 416 -7.35 -20.26 0.05
CA ARG A 416 -6.76 -20.80 1.28
C ARG A 416 -5.46 -20.09 1.60
N SER A 417 -5.20 -19.91 2.89
CA SER A 417 -3.96 -19.36 3.42
C SER A 417 -3.33 -20.30 4.44
N SER A 418 -2.00 -20.40 4.43
CA SER A 418 -1.24 -21.11 5.47
C SER A 418 -1.19 -20.37 6.81
N THR A 419 -1.70 -19.14 6.87
CA THR A 419 -1.68 -18.31 8.08
C THR A 419 -2.81 -18.70 9.04
N ALA A 420 -2.55 -18.64 10.35
CA ALA A 420 -3.58 -18.80 11.37
C ALA A 420 -4.14 -17.43 11.81
N LEU A 421 -5.39 -17.41 12.28
CA LEU A 421 -6.06 -16.20 12.75
C LEU A 421 -5.24 -15.41 13.78
N ARG A 422 -4.65 -16.10 14.76
CA ARG A 422 -3.81 -15.51 15.82
C ARG A 422 -2.56 -14.78 15.29
N ASP A 423 -2.09 -15.13 14.09
CA ASP A 423 -0.93 -14.50 13.46
C ASP A 423 -1.33 -13.20 12.74
N LEU A 424 -2.62 -13.02 12.45
CA LEU A 424 -3.21 -11.80 11.89
C LEU A 424 -3.70 -10.86 12.99
N TYR A 425 -4.32 -11.41 14.03
CA TYR A 425 -4.91 -10.65 15.13
C TYR A 425 -4.80 -11.47 16.43
N PRO A 426 -3.94 -11.06 17.39
CA PRO A 426 -3.83 -11.72 18.69
C PRO A 426 -5.12 -11.58 19.52
N GLU A 427 -5.53 -12.64 20.22
CA GLU A 427 -6.74 -12.61 21.08
C GLU A 427 -6.68 -11.55 22.18
N ASP A 428 -5.47 -11.25 22.67
CA ASP A 428 -5.22 -10.26 23.73
C ASP A 428 -4.82 -8.88 23.19
N ARG A 429 -4.98 -8.62 21.88
CA ARG A 429 -4.55 -7.39 21.22
C ARG A 429 -5.04 -6.14 21.95
N VAL A 430 -6.33 -6.06 22.26
CA VAL A 430 -6.93 -4.90 22.94
C VAL A 430 -6.30 -4.63 24.31
N SER A 431 -5.97 -5.68 25.08
CA SER A 431 -5.48 -5.53 26.44
C SER A 431 -3.95 -5.39 26.55
N LYS A 432 -3.19 -6.06 25.68
CA LYS A 432 -1.72 -6.05 25.71
C LYS A 432 -1.06 -5.14 24.68
N HIS A 433 -1.78 -4.82 23.59
CA HIS A 433 -1.29 -4.05 22.46
C HIS A 433 -2.28 -2.95 22.05
N PRO A 434 -2.66 -2.02 22.97
CA PRO A 434 -3.64 -0.98 22.67
C PRO A 434 -3.15 0.00 21.60
N ALA A 435 -1.84 0.15 21.40
CA ALA A 435 -1.26 0.69 20.16
C ALA A 435 -0.65 -0.48 19.39
N TRP A 436 -1.28 -0.85 18.26
CA TRP A 436 -0.85 -1.98 17.44
C TRP A 436 -0.42 -1.50 16.06
N LEU A 437 0.88 -1.62 15.76
CA LEU A 437 1.40 -1.41 14.41
C LEU A 437 0.81 -2.48 13.48
N CYS A 438 -0.19 -2.08 12.70
CA CYS A 438 -0.92 -2.94 11.79
C CYS A 438 -0.23 -2.88 10.43
N ASP A 439 0.23 -4.03 9.93
CA ASP A 439 0.78 -4.08 8.58
C ASP A 439 -0.36 -4.18 7.56
N SER A 440 -0.76 -3.02 7.01
CA SER A 440 -1.76 -2.92 5.94
C SER A 440 -1.47 -3.88 4.77
N ALA A 441 -0.20 -4.19 4.50
CA ALA A 441 0.18 -5.06 3.39
C ALA A 441 -0.19 -6.53 3.65
N VAL A 442 -0.16 -6.99 4.90
CA VAL A 442 -0.63 -8.34 5.27
C VAL A 442 -2.11 -8.50 4.97
N PHE A 443 -2.93 -7.53 5.39
CA PHE A 443 -4.38 -7.53 5.15
C PHE A 443 -4.72 -7.43 3.66
N LYS A 444 -3.99 -6.60 2.89
CA LYS A 444 -4.17 -6.47 1.44
C LYS A 444 -4.01 -7.78 0.65
N GLN A 445 -3.27 -8.76 1.17
CA GLN A 445 -3.16 -10.08 0.51
C GLN A 445 -4.48 -10.87 0.50
N PHE A 446 -5.39 -10.59 1.44
CA PHE A 446 -6.72 -11.22 1.48
C PHE A 446 -7.72 -10.54 0.54
N MET A 447 -7.40 -9.35 0.03
CA MET A 447 -8.30 -8.62 -0.86
C MET A 447 -8.39 -9.31 -2.24
N PRO A 448 -9.58 -9.33 -2.86
CA PRO A 448 -9.73 -9.81 -4.22
C PRO A 448 -8.80 -9.03 -5.18
N SER A 449 -7.97 -9.79 -5.92
CA SER A 449 -7.03 -9.22 -6.90
C SER A 449 -7.69 -8.65 -8.15
N VAL A 450 -8.97 -8.97 -8.41
CA VAL A 450 -9.73 -8.43 -9.53
C VAL A 450 -9.85 -6.90 -9.42
N PRO A 451 -9.47 -6.12 -10.44
CA PRO A 451 -9.66 -4.66 -10.41
C PRO A 451 -11.14 -4.28 -10.42
N THR A 452 -11.45 -3.14 -9.81
CA THR A 452 -12.72 -2.43 -10.01
C THR A 452 -12.58 -1.45 -11.20
N PRO A 453 -13.69 -1.09 -11.87
CA PRO A 453 -13.66 -0.20 -13.01
C PRO A 453 -13.31 1.23 -12.60
N ARG A 454 -12.36 1.84 -13.33
CA ARG A 454 -12.00 3.26 -13.19
C ARG A 454 -12.67 4.06 -14.29
N LEU A 455 -13.86 4.56 -14.00
CA LEU A 455 -14.75 5.21 -14.97
C LEU A 455 -14.12 6.44 -15.62
N LEU A 456 -13.42 7.27 -14.84
CA LEU A 456 -12.84 8.51 -15.34
C LEU A 456 -11.54 8.29 -16.13
N SER A 457 -10.92 7.11 -16.02
CA SER A 457 -9.75 6.73 -16.82
C SER A 457 -10.10 5.73 -17.92
N HIS A 458 -11.41 5.52 -18.20
CA HIS A 458 -11.95 4.58 -19.19
C HIS A 458 -11.47 3.11 -19.04
N ALA A 459 -10.93 2.73 -17.87
CA ALA A 459 -10.48 1.37 -17.60
C ALA A 459 -11.63 0.54 -17.02
N ILE A 460 -12.45 0.00 -17.93
CA ILE A 460 -13.67 -0.74 -17.58
C ILE A 460 -13.62 -2.23 -17.94
N LYS A 461 -12.57 -2.66 -18.66
CA LYS A 461 -12.36 -4.05 -19.10
C LYS A 461 -10.93 -4.49 -18.81
N ASP A 462 -10.73 -5.79 -18.66
CA ASP A 462 -9.42 -6.43 -18.65
C ASP A 462 -8.81 -6.57 -20.05
N GLU A 463 -7.58 -7.07 -20.11
CA GLU A 463 -6.83 -7.33 -21.34
C GLU A 463 -7.52 -8.29 -22.32
N ASN A 464 -8.45 -9.10 -21.82
CA ASN A 464 -9.24 -10.06 -22.60
C ASN A 464 -10.62 -9.50 -22.99
N GLY A 465 -10.89 -8.22 -22.69
CA GLY A 465 -12.15 -7.56 -23.00
C GLY A 465 -13.29 -7.86 -22.03
N ARG A 466 -13.03 -8.56 -20.92
CA ARG A 466 -14.03 -8.85 -19.88
C ARG A 466 -14.23 -7.62 -19.01
N LEU A 467 -15.48 -7.27 -18.75
CA LEU A 467 -15.81 -6.12 -17.89
C LEU A 467 -15.42 -6.37 -16.43
N TYR A 468 -14.94 -5.33 -15.75
CA TYR A 468 -14.61 -5.39 -14.32
C TYR A 468 -15.86 -5.42 -13.43
N PRO A 469 -15.85 -6.14 -12.28
CA PRO A 469 -16.91 -6.11 -11.27
C PRO A 469 -16.96 -4.75 -10.57
N PHE A 470 -18.14 -4.37 -10.07
CA PHE A 470 -18.21 -3.34 -9.02
C PHE A 470 -17.93 -3.91 -7.65
N LEU A 471 -18.40 -5.13 -7.41
CA LEU A 471 -18.23 -5.84 -6.17
C LEU A 471 -17.39 -7.09 -6.39
N ALA A 472 -16.37 -7.24 -5.56
CA ALA A 472 -15.59 -8.45 -5.45
C ALA A 472 -15.50 -8.89 -3.99
N ILE A 473 -15.74 -10.17 -3.75
CA ILE A 473 -15.68 -10.79 -2.42
C ILE A 473 -14.70 -11.95 -2.48
N GLN A 474 -13.84 -12.06 -1.48
CA GLN A 474 -12.94 -13.18 -1.30
C GLN A 474 -13.17 -13.82 0.07
N ILE A 475 -13.43 -15.13 0.07
CA ILE A 475 -13.47 -15.96 1.26
C ILE A 475 -12.18 -16.77 1.31
N THR A 476 -11.38 -16.57 2.36
CA THR A 476 -10.10 -17.27 2.55
C THR A 476 -10.15 -18.16 3.78
N GLU A 477 -10.04 -19.47 3.61
CA GLU A 477 -9.88 -20.43 4.72
C GLU A 477 -8.47 -20.36 5.30
N LEU A 478 -8.36 -20.27 6.63
CA LEU A 478 -7.11 -20.16 7.38
C LEU A 478 -6.65 -21.54 7.90
N ALA A 479 -5.35 -21.66 8.22
CA ALA A 479 -4.77 -22.91 8.72
C ALA A 479 -5.34 -23.39 10.06
N CYS A 480 -5.88 -22.47 10.89
CA CYS A 480 -6.56 -22.80 12.13
C CYS A 480 -8.03 -23.25 11.95
N GLY A 481 -8.55 -23.23 10.72
CA GLY A 481 -9.95 -23.50 10.40
C GLY A 481 -10.88 -22.27 10.51
N GLY A 482 -10.36 -21.11 10.96
CA GLY A 482 -11.05 -19.83 10.80
C GLY A 482 -11.09 -19.38 9.34
N PHE A 483 -11.72 -18.24 9.07
CA PHE A 483 -11.78 -17.70 7.71
C PHE A 483 -11.75 -16.18 7.68
N VAL A 484 -11.36 -15.64 6.53
CA VAL A 484 -11.36 -14.20 6.24
C VAL A 484 -12.40 -13.91 5.17
N LEU A 485 -13.25 -12.92 5.40
CA LEU A 485 -14.13 -12.34 4.40
C LEU A 485 -13.55 -10.97 4.03
N ALA A 486 -13.09 -10.81 2.79
CA ALA A 486 -12.62 -9.55 2.26
C ALA A 486 -13.58 -9.06 1.17
N LEU A 487 -13.99 -7.80 1.25
CA LEU A 487 -14.93 -7.18 0.32
C LEU A 487 -14.32 -5.90 -0.27
N LYS A 488 -14.47 -5.73 -1.58
CA LYS A 488 -14.11 -4.52 -2.32
C LYS A 488 -15.26 -4.08 -3.20
N GLU A 489 -15.74 -2.86 -3.03
CA GLU A 489 -16.84 -2.30 -3.80
C GLU A 489 -16.54 -0.89 -4.33
N THR A 490 -16.94 -0.60 -5.58
CA THR A 490 -16.81 0.77 -6.11
C THR A 490 -17.59 1.77 -5.28
N HIS A 491 -16.92 2.82 -4.81
CA HIS A 491 -17.49 3.76 -3.87
C HIS A 491 -18.81 4.41 -4.30
N PRO A 492 -19.09 4.74 -5.58
CA PRO A 492 -20.39 5.33 -5.96
C PRO A 492 -21.63 4.51 -5.65
N LEU A 493 -21.51 3.20 -5.48
CA LEU A 493 -22.65 2.30 -5.23
C LEU A 493 -22.84 1.97 -3.75
N ALA A 494 -21.78 2.07 -2.94
CA ALA A 494 -21.88 1.78 -1.52
C ALA A 494 -20.82 2.49 -0.68
N ASP A 495 -21.29 3.08 0.41
CA ASP A 495 -20.48 3.40 1.57
C ASP A 495 -20.56 2.26 2.58
N ILE A 496 -19.93 2.43 3.76
CA ILE A 496 -19.94 1.38 4.79
C ILE A 496 -21.36 0.99 5.23
N THR A 497 -22.33 1.92 5.23
CA THR A 497 -23.72 1.61 5.60
C THR A 497 -24.38 0.71 4.56
N ALA A 498 -24.16 0.97 3.26
CA ALA A 498 -24.65 0.13 2.18
C ALA A 498 -23.96 -1.25 2.17
N VAL A 499 -22.64 -1.30 2.37
CA VAL A 499 -21.87 -2.56 2.52
C VAL A 499 -22.42 -3.40 3.68
N MET A 500 -22.65 -2.78 4.84
CA MET A 500 -23.20 -3.48 6.00
C MET A 500 -24.65 -3.94 5.79
N SER A 501 -25.44 -3.20 5.01
CA SER A 501 -26.79 -3.64 4.61
C SER A 501 -26.73 -4.92 3.77
N LEU A 502 -25.84 -4.98 2.78
CA LEU A 502 -25.61 -6.18 1.97
C LEU A 502 -25.15 -7.36 2.85
N LEU A 503 -24.15 -7.15 3.71
CA LEU A 503 -23.59 -8.22 4.55
C LEU A 503 -24.62 -8.77 5.56
N LYS A 504 -25.42 -7.90 6.20
CA LYS A 504 -26.47 -8.31 7.14
C LYS A 504 -27.60 -9.07 6.45
N ASP A 505 -27.98 -8.63 5.25
CA ASP A 505 -28.99 -9.35 4.46
C ASP A 505 -28.43 -10.70 3.98
N TRP A 506 -27.16 -10.75 3.56
CA TRP A 506 -26.48 -11.99 3.18
C TRP A 506 -26.38 -12.98 4.34
N ALA A 507 -25.98 -12.50 5.52
CA ALA A 507 -25.99 -13.25 6.77
C ALA A 507 -27.38 -13.82 7.08
N THR A 508 -28.43 -13.01 6.92
CA THR A 508 -29.82 -13.43 7.13
C THR A 508 -30.24 -14.54 6.15
N VAL A 509 -29.92 -14.40 4.85
CA VAL A 509 -30.19 -15.43 3.84
C VAL A 509 -29.44 -16.72 4.17
N SER A 510 -28.16 -16.61 4.54
CA SER A 510 -27.32 -17.73 4.96
C SER A 510 -27.95 -18.50 6.13
N GLN A 511 -28.39 -17.80 7.18
CA GLN A 511 -29.06 -18.40 8.33
C GLN A 511 -30.38 -19.09 7.94
N SER A 512 -31.21 -18.45 7.11
CA SER A 512 -32.47 -19.05 6.64
C SER A 512 -32.24 -20.35 5.87
N MET A 513 -31.22 -20.38 4.99
CA MET A 513 -30.85 -21.59 4.26
C MET A 513 -30.40 -22.71 5.20
N LEU A 514 -29.54 -22.39 6.19
CA LEU A 514 -29.05 -23.36 7.18
C LEU A 514 -30.17 -23.94 8.06
N LEU A 515 -31.24 -23.18 8.30
CA LEU A 515 -32.38 -23.57 9.12
C LEU A 515 -33.54 -24.15 8.30
N GLY A 516 -33.43 -24.22 6.97
CA GLY A 516 -34.53 -24.64 6.09
C GLY A 516 -35.76 -23.75 6.17
N LYS A 517 -35.60 -22.47 6.52
CA LYS A 517 -36.68 -21.48 6.64
C LYS A 517 -36.87 -20.73 5.32
N SER A 518 -38.01 -20.06 5.18
CA SER A 518 -38.21 -19.14 4.06
C SER A 518 -37.17 -18.03 4.07
N ILE A 519 -36.69 -17.68 2.88
CA ILE A 519 -35.76 -16.57 2.68
C ILE A 519 -36.53 -15.27 2.85
N PRO A 520 -36.16 -14.40 3.81
CA PRO A 520 -36.84 -13.12 3.99
C PRO A 520 -36.52 -12.19 2.82
N ARG A 521 -37.50 -11.37 2.44
CA ARG A 521 -37.30 -10.32 1.44
C ARG A 521 -36.47 -9.20 2.04
N SER A 522 -35.42 -8.77 1.34
CA SER A 522 -34.65 -7.60 1.72
C SER A 522 -35.52 -6.34 1.74
N LYS A 523 -35.20 -5.42 2.65
CA LYS A 523 -35.78 -4.09 2.73
C LYS A 523 -34.87 -3.01 2.10
N ALA A 524 -33.79 -3.42 1.42
CA ALA A 524 -32.87 -2.50 0.79
C ALA A 524 -33.57 -1.61 -0.25
N VAL A 525 -33.22 -0.33 -0.25
CA VAL A 525 -33.81 0.68 -1.14
C VAL A 525 -32.72 1.25 -2.02
N PHE A 526 -32.76 0.90 -3.31
CA PHE A 526 -31.93 1.54 -4.34
C PHE A 526 -32.79 2.53 -5.14
N ASP A 527 -32.94 3.74 -4.60
CA ASP A 527 -33.64 4.85 -5.24
C ASP A 527 -32.87 6.17 -5.03
N PRO A 528 -31.76 6.37 -5.76
CA PRO A 528 -30.88 7.52 -5.54
C PRO A 528 -31.58 8.88 -5.71
N ALA A 529 -32.70 8.93 -6.45
CA ALA A 529 -33.49 10.15 -6.63
C ALA A 529 -34.07 10.70 -5.31
N LEU A 530 -34.23 9.86 -4.28
CA LEU A 530 -34.66 10.33 -2.95
C LEU A 530 -33.72 11.40 -2.39
N ILE A 531 -32.41 11.32 -2.65
CA ILE A 531 -31.44 12.35 -2.25
C ILE A 531 -31.66 13.62 -3.06
N ASP A 532 -31.73 13.50 -4.39
CA ASP A 532 -31.81 14.66 -5.29
C ASP A 532 -33.12 15.43 -5.12
N ASN A 533 -34.20 14.75 -4.70
CA ASN A 533 -35.49 15.36 -4.35
C ASN A 533 -35.40 16.29 -3.12
N HIS A 534 -34.35 16.20 -2.31
CA HIS A 534 -34.10 17.15 -1.22
C HIS A 534 -33.34 18.40 -1.67
N ALA A 535 -32.86 18.48 -2.91
CA ALA A 535 -32.18 19.66 -3.39
C ALA A 535 -33.09 20.89 -3.36
N ALA A 536 -32.56 22.03 -2.92
CA ALA A 536 -33.30 23.28 -2.93
C ALA A 536 -33.46 23.83 -4.35
N GLY A 537 -34.54 24.55 -4.63
CA GLY A 537 -34.78 25.17 -5.93
C GLY A 537 -35.01 24.17 -7.07
N ASP A 538 -35.02 24.66 -8.31
CA ASP A 538 -35.16 23.80 -9.50
C ASP A 538 -33.77 23.38 -10.01
N ILE A 539 -33.36 22.17 -9.68
CA ILE A 539 -32.09 21.61 -10.15
C ILE A 539 -32.10 21.23 -11.65
N ASN A 540 -33.27 21.14 -12.28
CA ASN A 540 -33.42 20.85 -13.71
C ASN A 540 -33.33 22.10 -14.60
N ALA A 541 -33.43 23.29 -14.02
CA ALA A 541 -33.31 24.56 -14.74
C ALA A 541 -31.96 24.68 -15.47
N GLU A 542 -31.89 25.49 -16.53
CA GLU A 542 -30.63 25.71 -17.26
C GLU A 542 -29.58 26.49 -16.45
N GLN A 543 -30.04 27.34 -15.53
CA GLN A 543 -29.19 28.23 -14.75
C GLN A 543 -29.42 28.04 -13.24
N PRO A 544 -28.36 28.14 -12.41
CA PRO A 544 -28.49 27.99 -10.97
C PRO A 544 -29.17 29.20 -10.32
N ASP A 545 -29.81 28.97 -9.17
CA ASP A 545 -30.18 30.04 -8.25
C ASP A 545 -28.93 30.55 -7.53
N LYS A 546 -28.54 31.79 -7.84
CA LYS A 546 -27.34 32.42 -7.29
C LYS A 546 -27.33 32.51 -5.76
N LYS A 547 -28.50 32.63 -5.12
CA LYS A 547 -28.60 32.68 -3.65
C LYS A 547 -28.31 31.30 -3.05
N LEU A 548 -28.81 30.23 -3.67
CA LEU A 548 -28.53 28.86 -3.23
C LEU A 548 -27.05 28.50 -3.45
N ILE A 549 -26.45 28.94 -4.55
CA ILE A 549 -25.00 28.81 -4.77
C ILE A 549 -24.21 29.53 -3.68
N GLN A 550 -24.55 30.77 -3.36
CA GLN A 550 -23.89 31.52 -2.29
C GLN A 550 -24.05 30.85 -0.93
N GLN A 551 -25.24 30.29 -0.64
CA GLN A 551 -25.47 29.53 0.58
C GLN A 551 -24.59 28.27 0.64
N ALA A 552 -24.53 27.50 -0.45
CA ALA A 552 -23.67 26.32 -0.56
C ALA A 552 -22.19 26.67 -0.35
N MET A 553 -21.73 27.81 -0.89
CA MET A 553 -20.35 28.30 -0.74
C MET A 553 -20.00 28.75 0.69
N SER A 554 -20.99 29.04 1.54
CA SER A 554 -20.74 29.46 2.93
C SER A 554 -20.61 28.29 3.91
N LEU A 555 -20.80 27.06 3.45
CA LEU A 555 -20.66 25.87 4.27
C LEU A 555 -19.18 25.62 4.62
N PRO A 556 -18.90 25.08 5.81
CA PRO A 556 -17.54 24.75 6.23
C PRO A 556 -17.06 23.47 5.54
N MET A 557 -16.82 23.56 4.23
CA MET A 557 -16.31 22.50 3.36
C MET A 557 -15.26 23.10 2.44
N HIS A 558 -14.22 22.34 2.11
CA HIS A 558 -13.28 22.82 1.10
C HIS A 558 -13.93 22.81 -0.28
N ARG A 559 -13.45 23.72 -1.13
CA ARG A 559 -13.72 23.70 -2.55
C ARG A 559 -12.40 23.70 -3.29
N TYR A 560 -11.63 22.63 -3.18
CA TYR A 560 -10.40 22.49 -3.94
C TYR A 560 -10.73 22.06 -5.37
N ASP A 561 -10.28 22.82 -6.36
CA ASP A 561 -10.58 22.58 -7.76
C ASP A 561 -9.49 21.74 -8.40
N TRP A 562 -9.82 20.51 -8.80
CA TRP A 562 -8.92 19.62 -9.56
C TRP A 562 -8.47 20.24 -10.88
N TRP A 563 -9.23 21.19 -11.41
CA TRP A 563 -8.96 21.86 -12.69
C TRP A 563 -8.33 23.25 -12.50
N ALA A 564 -7.96 23.63 -11.27
CA ALA A 564 -7.24 24.88 -11.03
C ALA A 564 -5.90 24.90 -11.80
N PRO A 565 -5.50 26.05 -12.37
CA PRO A 565 -4.20 26.20 -13.02
C PRO A 565 -3.08 26.18 -11.99
N GLY A 566 -1.90 25.69 -12.39
CA GLY A 566 -0.70 25.67 -11.54
C GLY A 566 0.03 24.32 -11.56
N PRO A 567 1.14 24.21 -10.81
CA PRO A 567 1.86 22.96 -10.65
C PRO A 567 0.96 21.93 -9.97
N LYS A 568 0.84 20.74 -10.57
CA LYS A 568 0.11 19.60 -10.02
C LYS A 568 0.92 18.32 -10.21
N PRO A 569 0.76 17.32 -9.34
CA PRO A 569 1.38 16.02 -9.53
C PRO A 569 0.96 15.38 -10.86
N SER A 570 1.85 14.59 -11.47
CA SER A 570 1.60 13.93 -12.76
C SER A 570 0.44 12.92 -12.73
N TRP A 571 0.09 12.43 -11.53
CA TRP A 571 -1.03 11.52 -11.30
C TRP A 571 -2.37 12.23 -11.07
N ALA A 572 -2.39 13.55 -10.92
CA ALA A 572 -3.62 14.31 -10.75
C ALA A 572 -4.53 14.13 -12.00
N PRO A 573 -5.86 13.96 -11.83
CA PRO A 573 -6.77 13.80 -12.95
C PRO A 573 -6.64 14.95 -13.96
N PRO A 574 -6.57 14.66 -15.27
CA PRO A 574 -6.55 15.71 -16.29
C PRO A 574 -7.90 16.45 -16.34
N VAL A 575 -7.87 17.67 -16.87
CA VAL A 575 -9.10 18.38 -17.21
C VAL A 575 -9.76 17.62 -18.36
N PRO A 576 -11.07 17.32 -18.31
CA PRO A 576 -11.74 16.68 -19.43
C PRO A 576 -11.65 17.52 -20.70
N GLU A 577 -11.43 16.89 -21.84
CA GLU A 577 -11.20 17.56 -23.14
C GLU A 577 -12.26 18.62 -23.47
N ALA A 578 -13.53 18.34 -23.16
CA ALA A 578 -14.64 19.27 -23.39
C ALA A 578 -14.53 20.61 -22.61
N PHE A 579 -13.65 20.69 -21.62
CA PHE A 579 -13.41 21.88 -20.80
C PHE A 579 -11.94 22.31 -20.75
N ASP A 580 -11.05 21.66 -21.48
CA ASP A 580 -9.62 21.99 -21.54
C ASP A 580 -9.39 23.20 -22.46
N THR A 581 -9.73 24.37 -21.94
CA THR A 581 -9.63 25.66 -22.66
C THR A 581 -8.66 26.59 -21.95
N PRO A 582 -7.90 27.43 -22.68
CA PRO A 582 -6.97 28.39 -22.08
C PRO A 582 -7.60 29.33 -21.04
N ASP A 583 -8.89 29.65 -21.20
CA ASP A 583 -9.65 30.57 -20.34
C ASP A 583 -10.53 29.85 -19.30
N LEU A 584 -10.12 28.66 -18.83
CA LEU A 584 -10.89 27.92 -17.83
C LEU A 584 -10.83 28.62 -16.45
N GLU A 585 -11.92 29.28 -16.09
CA GLU A 585 -12.07 29.88 -14.76
C GLU A 585 -12.11 28.82 -13.64
N PRO A 586 -11.30 28.98 -12.57
CA PRO A 586 -11.36 28.12 -11.39
C PRO A 586 -12.72 28.18 -10.70
N ALA A 587 -13.25 27.03 -10.29
CA ALA A 587 -14.48 26.91 -9.50
C ALA A 587 -14.23 26.84 -7.98
N GLY A 588 -12.95 26.88 -7.59
CA GLY A 588 -12.48 26.70 -6.23
C GLY A 588 -10.99 27.03 -6.10
N SER A 589 -10.45 26.80 -4.91
CA SER A 589 -9.03 27.05 -4.60
C SER A 589 -8.14 25.96 -5.20
N ALA A 590 -6.87 26.29 -5.50
CA ALA A 590 -5.87 25.28 -5.81
C ALA A 590 -5.63 24.37 -4.59
N MET A 591 -5.30 23.10 -4.84
CA MET A 591 -4.88 22.19 -3.77
C MET A 591 -3.50 22.60 -3.23
N PRO A 592 -3.28 22.50 -1.91
CA PRO A 592 -1.98 22.76 -1.29
C PRO A 592 -1.03 21.57 -1.48
N TRP A 593 -0.63 21.28 -2.71
CA TRP A 593 0.18 20.12 -3.08
C TRP A 593 1.50 20.00 -2.30
N GLU A 594 2.07 21.13 -1.89
CA GLU A 594 3.26 21.21 -1.05
C GLU A 594 3.11 20.51 0.32
N GLU A 595 1.88 20.41 0.83
CA GLU A 595 1.58 19.74 2.10
C GLU A 595 1.52 18.22 1.95
N TRP A 596 1.53 17.68 0.72
CA TRP A 596 1.37 16.26 0.46
C TRP A 596 2.54 15.66 -0.32
N ASP A 597 3.42 15.00 0.42
CA ASP A 597 4.44 14.12 -0.16
C ASP A 597 3.90 12.68 -0.20
N VAL A 598 3.55 12.23 -1.41
CA VAL A 598 3.08 10.86 -1.64
C VAL A 598 4.19 9.80 -1.60
N THR A 599 5.46 10.23 -1.59
CA THR A 599 6.63 9.34 -1.59
C THR A 599 7.12 9.01 -0.18
N ALA A 600 6.77 9.84 0.81
CA ALA A 600 7.14 9.63 2.20
C ALA A 600 6.56 8.32 2.76
N PRO A 601 7.32 7.55 3.57
CA PRO A 601 6.83 6.31 4.16
C PRO A 601 5.74 6.60 5.20
N VAL A 602 4.65 5.84 5.12
CA VAL A 602 3.48 5.92 6.01
C VAL A 602 3.39 4.64 6.81
N SER A 603 3.20 4.76 8.13
CA SER A 603 2.91 3.65 9.04
C SER A 603 1.43 3.64 9.40
N ASN A 604 0.85 2.45 9.56
CA ASN A 604 -0.48 2.24 10.12
C ASN A 604 -0.38 1.74 11.56
N CYS A 605 -1.06 2.43 12.48
CA CYS A 605 -1.22 2.00 13.86
C CYS A 605 -2.71 2.02 14.22
N VAL A 606 -3.22 0.92 14.76
CA VAL A 606 -4.57 0.87 15.30
C VAL A 606 -4.51 1.10 16.80
N ILE A 607 -5.18 2.17 17.23
CA ILE A 607 -5.20 2.67 18.60
C ILE A 607 -6.54 2.29 19.21
N HIS A 608 -6.49 1.51 20.28
CA HIS A 608 -7.65 1.12 21.07
C HIS A 608 -7.85 2.07 22.26
N LEU A 609 -9.00 2.74 22.31
CA LEU A 609 -9.46 3.45 23.48
C LEU A 609 -10.52 2.62 24.21
N SER A 610 -10.29 2.32 25.48
CA SER A 610 -11.24 1.58 26.30
C SER A 610 -12.49 2.43 26.57
N ARG A 611 -13.58 1.77 26.97
CA ARG A 611 -14.83 2.45 27.38
C ARG A 611 -14.57 3.51 28.46
N GLU A 612 -13.77 3.20 29.46
CA GLU A 612 -13.43 4.09 30.58
C GLU A 612 -12.63 5.29 30.11
N GLN A 613 -11.69 5.10 29.18
CA GLN A 613 -10.91 6.18 28.58
C GLN A 613 -11.81 7.11 27.75
N ILE A 614 -12.76 6.55 27.00
CA ILE A 614 -13.73 7.32 26.22
C ILE A 614 -14.66 8.12 27.13
N ILE A 615 -15.13 7.53 28.23
CA ILE A 615 -15.95 8.24 29.24
C ILE A 615 -15.15 9.40 29.83
N SER A 616 -13.90 9.16 30.24
CA SER A 616 -13.03 10.21 30.77
C SER A 616 -12.82 11.37 29.79
N LEU A 617 -12.55 11.07 28.51
CA LEU A 617 -12.44 12.08 27.45
C LEU A 617 -13.74 12.87 27.28
N TRP A 618 -14.87 12.16 27.25
CA TRP A 618 -16.18 12.76 27.06
C TRP A 618 -16.57 13.67 28.22
N GLU A 619 -16.36 13.25 29.47
CA GLU A 619 -16.60 14.07 30.66
C GLU A 619 -15.70 15.30 30.69
N LYS A 620 -14.40 15.11 30.41
CA LYS A 620 -13.44 16.22 30.32
C LYS A 620 -13.87 17.24 29.27
N ALA A 621 -14.30 16.78 28.09
CA ALA A 621 -14.80 17.65 27.03
C ALA A 621 -16.06 18.41 27.47
N ASN A 622 -16.98 17.78 28.20
CA ASN A 622 -18.23 18.41 28.63
C ASN A 622 -18.10 19.34 29.84
N LYS A 623 -17.07 19.21 30.69
CA LYS A 623 -16.93 19.93 31.97
C LYS A 623 -17.13 21.44 31.87
N ALA A 624 -16.62 22.07 30.81
CA ALA A 624 -16.72 23.51 30.57
C ALA A 624 -17.55 23.85 29.31
N SER A 625 -18.28 22.88 28.76
CA SER A 625 -19.09 23.08 27.56
C SER A 625 -20.48 23.59 27.95
N SER A 626 -20.98 24.60 27.23
CA SER A 626 -22.38 25.05 27.36
C SER A 626 -23.35 24.14 26.60
N GLU A 627 -22.86 23.26 25.73
CA GLU A 627 -23.65 22.33 24.95
C GLU A 627 -23.27 20.86 25.26
N LYS A 628 -24.22 19.95 25.10
CA LYS A 628 -23.99 18.51 25.28
C LYS A 628 -23.19 17.94 24.10
N LEU A 629 -21.93 17.63 24.35
CA LEU A 629 -21.03 16.99 23.39
C LEU A 629 -21.23 15.46 23.40
N SER A 630 -20.92 14.80 22.29
CA SER A 630 -20.92 13.33 22.19
C SER A 630 -19.53 12.76 22.44
N GLN A 631 -19.48 11.45 22.71
CA GLN A 631 -18.22 10.72 22.75
C GLN A 631 -17.47 10.80 21.41
N HIS A 632 -18.18 10.81 20.27
CA HIS A 632 -17.56 10.98 18.96
C HIS A 632 -16.85 12.34 18.85
N ASP A 633 -17.47 13.44 19.30
CA ASP A 633 -16.84 14.76 19.27
C ASP A 633 -15.55 14.78 20.11
N ALA A 634 -15.57 14.14 21.28
CA ALA A 634 -14.43 14.03 22.17
C ALA A 634 -13.30 13.17 21.57
N ILE A 635 -13.63 12.02 20.96
CA ILE A 635 -12.67 11.12 20.31
C ILE A 635 -11.98 11.81 19.14
N ILE A 636 -12.74 12.47 18.26
CA ILE A 636 -12.19 13.19 17.09
C ILE A 636 -11.28 14.33 17.54
N ALA A 637 -11.72 15.14 18.52
CA ALA A 637 -10.90 16.20 19.08
C ALA A 637 -9.60 15.67 19.70
N HIS A 638 -9.68 14.55 20.42
CA HIS A 638 -8.53 13.92 21.07
C HIS A 638 -7.49 13.44 20.07
N ILE A 639 -7.90 12.63 19.08
CA ILE A 639 -6.96 12.07 18.11
C ILE A 639 -6.35 13.14 17.22
N TRP A 640 -7.14 14.14 16.82
CA TRP A 640 -6.64 15.28 16.04
C TRP A 640 -5.55 16.05 16.81
N SER A 641 -5.77 16.27 18.10
CA SER A 641 -4.81 16.92 19.01
C SER A 641 -3.52 16.10 19.16
N CYS A 642 -3.62 14.78 19.33
CA CYS A 642 -2.44 13.90 19.45
C CYS A 642 -1.61 13.87 18.16
N ILE A 643 -2.26 13.78 17.00
CA ILE A 643 -1.56 13.79 15.70
C ILE A 643 -0.87 15.14 15.46
N ALA A 644 -1.53 16.26 15.79
CA ALA A 644 -0.92 17.59 15.64
C ALA A 644 0.34 17.76 16.51
N ARG A 645 0.33 17.26 17.76
CA ARG A 645 1.54 17.22 18.62
C ARG A 645 2.61 16.28 18.08
N ALA A 646 2.23 15.09 17.63
CA ALA A 646 3.16 14.14 17.02
C ALA A 646 3.87 14.72 15.78
N ARG A 647 3.25 15.68 15.09
CA ARG A 647 3.83 16.45 13.98
C ARG A 647 4.73 17.61 14.42
N GLY A 648 4.62 18.07 15.67
CA GLY A 648 5.42 19.17 16.21
C GLY A 648 4.85 20.56 15.88
N LEU A 649 3.51 20.69 15.83
CA LEU A 649 2.83 21.92 15.41
C LEU A 649 2.46 22.87 16.57
N GLU A 650 3.09 22.72 17.74
CA GLU A 650 2.77 23.48 18.96
C GLU A 650 2.96 25.00 18.80
N ASP A 651 3.98 25.42 18.06
CA ASP A 651 4.31 26.83 17.84
C ASP A 651 3.66 27.42 16.56
N ASP A 652 2.89 26.60 15.84
CA ASP A 652 2.30 26.97 14.56
C ASP A 652 0.94 27.67 14.74
N THR A 653 0.81 28.90 14.26
CA THR A 653 -0.45 29.68 14.38
C THR A 653 -1.37 29.57 13.17
N GLY A 654 -0.93 28.90 12.10
CA GLY A 654 -1.69 28.69 10.88
C GLY A 654 -2.83 27.65 11.04
N PRO A 655 -3.76 27.60 10.08
CA PRO A 655 -4.91 26.70 10.14
C PRO A 655 -4.51 25.25 9.91
N ILE A 656 -4.90 24.34 10.80
CA ILE A 656 -4.93 22.89 10.55
C ILE A 656 -6.37 22.45 10.32
N HIS A 657 -6.58 21.42 9.49
CA HIS A 657 -7.92 20.95 9.11
C HIS A 657 -8.09 19.49 9.53
N CYS A 658 -9.19 19.21 10.22
CA CYS A 658 -9.73 17.87 10.38
C CYS A 658 -10.91 17.71 9.41
N ASN A 659 -10.65 17.05 8.29
CA ASN A 659 -11.64 16.78 7.25
C ASN A 659 -12.47 15.57 7.63
N LEU A 660 -13.66 15.76 8.19
CA LEU A 660 -14.50 14.67 8.69
C LEU A 660 -15.55 14.27 7.65
N VAL A 661 -15.59 13.00 7.28
CA VAL A 661 -16.63 12.44 6.41
C VAL A 661 -17.96 12.38 7.16
N TYR A 662 -19.04 12.85 6.52
CA TYR A 662 -20.39 12.83 7.05
C TYR A 662 -21.36 12.18 6.07
N GLY A 663 -21.97 11.07 6.48
CA GLY A 663 -23.08 10.45 5.75
C GLY A 663 -24.38 11.22 5.97
N VAL A 664 -25.06 11.61 4.89
CA VAL A 664 -26.18 12.57 4.96
C VAL A 664 -27.55 11.93 5.17
N ARG A 665 -27.65 10.59 5.28
CA ARG A 665 -28.92 9.88 5.46
C ARG A 665 -29.76 10.47 6.60
N SER A 666 -29.13 10.77 7.74
CA SER A 666 -29.83 11.37 8.89
C SER A 666 -30.34 12.78 8.64
N SER A 667 -29.63 13.60 7.84
CA SER A 667 -30.07 14.96 7.49
C SER A 667 -31.35 14.95 6.66
N PHE A 668 -31.58 13.87 5.91
CA PHE A 668 -32.73 13.72 5.04
C PHE A 668 -33.78 12.75 5.56
N GLY A 669 -33.57 12.17 6.75
CA GLY A 669 -34.50 11.20 7.34
C GLY A 669 -34.59 9.90 6.52
N LEU A 670 -33.52 9.54 5.81
CA LEU A 670 -33.44 8.30 5.05
C LEU A 670 -33.12 7.12 5.97
N ASP A 671 -33.71 5.97 5.65
CA ASP A 671 -33.48 4.71 6.36
C ASP A 671 -32.04 4.21 6.13
N GLU A 672 -31.49 3.46 7.09
CA GLU A 672 -30.15 2.85 6.97
C GLU A 672 -30.08 1.81 5.84
N LYS A 673 -31.23 1.28 5.39
CA LYS A 673 -31.36 0.39 4.23
C LYS A 673 -31.29 1.12 2.88
N PHE A 674 -31.16 2.45 2.86
CA PHE A 674 -30.89 3.22 1.65
C PHE A 674 -29.48 2.94 1.13
N LEU A 675 -29.39 2.47 -0.11
CA LEU A 675 -28.13 2.12 -0.78
C LEU A 675 -27.53 3.31 -1.53
N GLY A 676 -26.20 3.33 -1.63
CA GLY A 676 -25.42 4.43 -2.20
C GLY A 676 -24.30 4.89 -1.27
N SER A 677 -23.63 5.97 -1.67
CA SER A 677 -22.61 6.70 -0.92
C SER A 677 -22.93 8.19 -0.74
N PRO A 678 -24.09 8.53 -0.15
CA PRO A 678 -24.46 9.92 0.07
C PRO A 678 -23.63 10.49 1.24
N ALA A 679 -22.44 11.02 0.92
CA ALA A 679 -21.52 11.58 1.90
C ALA A 679 -20.87 12.89 1.42
N VAL A 680 -20.47 13.71 2.38
CA VAL A 680 -19.69 14.94 2.18
C VAL A 680 -18.48 14.97 3.13
N MET A 681 -17.50 15.82 2.87
CA MET A 681 -16.37 16.04 3.78
C MET A 681 -16.43 17.46 4.36
N MET A 682 -16.53 17.55 5.69
CA MET A 682 -16.55 18.83 6.39
C MET A 682 -15.16 19.30 6.80
N ASN A 683 -14.90 20.59 6.67
CA ASN A 683 -13.67 21.24 7.14
C ASN A 683 -13.84 21.71 8.59
N ILE A 684 -13.27 20.97 9.53
CA ILE A 684 -13.10 21.42 10.91
C ILE A 684 -11.74 22.11 11.02
N GLU A 685 -11.76 23.44 10.92
CA GLU A 685 -10.55 24.27 10.97
C GLU A 685 -10.28 24.83 12.37
N HIS A 686 -9.00 24.86 12.78
CA HIS A 686 -8.55 25.58 13.98
C HIS A 686 -7.03 25.89 13.86
N PRO A 687 -6.48 26.97 14.44
CA PRO A 687 -5.03 27.14 14.61
C PRO A 687 -4.31 25.93 15.22
N ALA A 688 -3.18 25.51 14.62
CA ALA A 688 -2.48 24.29 15.02
C ALA A 688 -1.98 24.31 16.48
N SER A 689 -1.40 25.42 16.94
CA SER A 689 -1.02 25.67 18.33
C SER A 689 -2.18 25.51 19.32
N LYS A 690 -3.41 25.86 18.91
CA LYS A 690 -4.62 25.67 19.72
C LYS A 690 -5.11 24.24 19.71
N VAL A 691 -4.90 23.50 18.61
CA VAL A 691 -5.16 22.06 18.52
C VAL A 691 -4.19 21.26 19.39
N CYS A 692 -2.92 21.64 19.43
CA CYS A 692 -1.91 20.98 20.25
C CYS A 692 -2.09 21.22 21.77
N SER A 693 -2.76 22.32 22.17
CA SER A 693 -2.90 22.74 23.56
C SER A 693 -3.61 21.71 24.46
N LEU A 694 -2.97 21.36 25.58
CA LEU A 694 -3.44 20.35 26.55
C LEU A 694 -4.75 20.76 27.27
N SER A 695 -5.05 22.06 27.32
CA SER A 695 -6.23 22.61 27.98
C SER A 695 -7.46 22.74 27.07
N ASN A 696 -7.32 22.47 25.77
CA ASN A 696 -8.31 22.87 24.76
C ASN A 696 -9.30 21.76 24.34
N SER A 697 -9.35 20.62 25.06
CA SER A 697 -10.23 19.49 24.68
C SER A 697 -11.70 19.88 24.52
N THR A 698 -12.23 20.73 25.41
CA THR A 698 -13.62 21.24 25.33
C THR A 698 -13.82 22.14 24.12
N GLU A 699 -12.87 23.02 23.82
CA GLU A 699 -12.95 23.95 22.69
C GLU A 699 -12.95 23.19 21.36
N LEU A 700 -12.03 22.22 21.21
CA LEU A 700 -11.92 21.39 20.02
C LEU A 700 -13.17 20.53 19.81
N ALA A 701 -13.68 19.88 20.85
CA ALA A 701 -14.91 19.07 20.73
C ALA A 701 -16.14 19.94 20.40
N ASN A 702 -16.23 21.17 20.94
CA ASN A 702 -17.24 22.14 20.53
C ASN A 702 -17.10 22.55 19.07
N ARG A 703 -15.87 22.74 18.57
CA ARG A 703 -15.61 23.05 17.17
C ARG A 703 -16.08 21.93 16.24
N VAL A 704 -15.81 20.67 16.59
CA VAL A 704 -16.33 19.48 15.87
C VAL A 704 -17.86 19.52 15.85
N ARG A 705 -18.50 19.66 17.03
CA ARG A 705 -19.96 19.67 17.16
C ARG A 705 -20.63 20.80 16.37
N ASN A 706 -20.11 22.01 16.44
CA ASN A 706 -20.68 23.18 15.78
C ASN A 706 -20.60 23.09 14.25
N THR A 707 -19.49 22.54 13.74
CA THR A 707 -19.31 22.28 12.31
C THR A 707 -20.32 21.24 11.83
N LEU A 708 -20.44 20.12 12.56
CA LEU A 708 -21.41 19.06 12.26
C LEU A 708 -22.85 19.59 12.29
N LYS A 709 -23.24 20.35 13.32
CA LYS A 709 -24.57 20.99 13.39
C LYS A 709 -24.87 21.86 12.16
N THR A 710 -23.89 22.64 11.72
CA THR A 710 -24.03 23.52 10.56
C THR A 710 -24.27 22.72 9.28
N ILE A 711 -23.52 21.66 9.05
CA ILE A 711 -23.63 20.86 7.81
C ILE A 711 -24.84 19.94 7.84
N SER A 712 -25.15 19.34 8.98
CA SER A 712 -26.28 18.42 9.14
C SER A 712 -27.65 19.11 9.01
N GLU A 713 -27.69 20.44 9.01
CA GLU A 713 -28.92 21.21 8.83
C GLU A 713 -29.53 20.97 7.43
N PRO A 714 -30.78 20.46 7.34
CA PRO A 714 -31.35 20.03 6.06
C PRO A 714 -31.40 21.14 5.00
N SER A 715 -31.68 22.39 5.39
CA SER A 715 -31.76 23.54 4.48
C SER A 715 -30.42 23.85 3.79
N LYS A 716 -29.33 23.68 4.53
CA LYS A 716 -27.95 23.91 4.08
C LYS A 716 -27.48 22.78 3.18
N MET A 717 -27.77 21.53 3.55
CA MET A 717 -27.46 20.38 2.70
C MET A 717 -28.28 20.42 1.39
N ALA A 718 -29.54 20.84 1.44
CA ALA A 718 -30.37 21.05 0.25
C ALA A 718 -29.79 22.10 -0.70
N ALA A 719 -29.26 23.21 -0.17
CA ALA A 719 -28.53 24.20 -0.98
C ALA A 719 -27.23 23.63 -1.54
N HIS A 720 -26.52 22.77 -0.80
CA HIS A 720 -25.33 22.09 -1.29
C HIS A 720 -25.63 21.17 -2.48
N LEU A 721 -26.70 20.36 -2.40
CA LEU A 721 -27.17 19.54 -3.52
C LEU A 721 -27.48 20.41 -4.76
N HIS A 722 -28.12 21.56 -4.57
CA HIS A 722 -28.32 22.53 -5.65
C HIS A 722 -26.98 22.93 -6.28
N GLY A 723 -25.99 23.29 -5.47
CA GLY A 723 -24.63 23.57 -5.95
C GLY A 723 -24.06 22.44 -6.82
N ILE A 724 -24.09 21.20 -6.33
CA ILE A 724 -23.56 20.04 -7.07
C ILE A 724 -24.27 19.84 -8.41
N ALA A 725 -25.59 20.07 -8.47
CA ALA A 725 -26.37 19.94 -9.70
C ALA A 725 -25.86 20.83 -10.83
N PHE A 726 -25.31 22.00 -10.50
CA PHE A 726 -24.81 22.99 -11.46
C PHE A 726 -23.29 23.06 -11.61
N GLU A 727 -22.53 22.25 -10.87
CA GLU A 727 -21.11 22.04 -11.16
C GLU A 727 -20.93 21.41 -12.56
N LYS A 728 -19.93 21.87 -13.33
CA LYS A 728 -19.61 21.31 -14.66
C LYS A 728 -19.37 19.80 -14.63
N SER A 729 -18.85 19.31 -13.52
CA SER A 729 -18.69 17.89 -13.20
C SER A 729 -18.79 17.73 -11.68
N PRO A 730 -19.55 16.76 -11.15
CA PRO A 730 -19.60 16.49 -9.70
C PRO A 730 -18.23 16.12 -9.10
N GLN A 731 -17.27 15.67 -9.92
CA GLN A 731 -15.94 15.25 -9.47
C GLN A 731 -14.89 16.39 -9.54
N ARG A 732 -15.26 17.58 -10.04
CA ARG A 732 -14.34 18.71 -10.17
C ARG A 732 -13.85 19.23 -8.83
N ILE A 733 -14.74 19.28 -7.84
CA ILE A 733 -14.46 19.85 -6.52
C ILE A 733 -14.14 18.74 -5.53
N TRP A 734 -12.97 18.83 -4.92
CA TRP A 734 -12.54 18.01 -3.80
C TRP A 734 -12.73 18.76 -2.47
N GLN A 735 -13.27 18.06 -1.48
CA GLN A 735 -13.73 18.67 -0.22
C GLN A 735 -12.79 18.45 0.97
N ALA A 736 -11.63 17.83 0.77
CA ALA A 736 -10.68 17.55 1.85
C ALA A 736 -9.24 17.82 1.43
N PHE A 737 -8.32 17.82 2.40
CA PHE A 737 -6.91 17.63 2.13
C PHE A 737 -6.26 16.87 3.29
N LEU A 738 -5.21 16.11 3.01
CA LEU A 738 -4.44 15.34 3.98
C LEU A 738 -2.96 15.56 3.69
N GLY A 739 -2.06 14.91 4.42
CA GLY A 739 -0.62 15.10 4.30
C GLY A 739 -0.03 15.59 5.62
N GLN A 740 1.07 16.34 5.52
CA GLN A 740 1.92 16.71 6.67
C GLN A 740 1.17 17.51 7.73
N ARG A 741 0.23 18.35 7.29
CA ARG A 741 -0.51 19.26 8.16
C ARG A 741 -1.89 18.74 8.52
N HIS A 742 -2.67 18.34 7.53
CA HIS A 742 -4.11 18.07 7.69
C HIS A 742 -4.40 16.59 7.94
N ILE A 743 -5.62 16.28 8.40
CA ILE A 743 -6.10 14.90 8.51
C ILE A 743 -7.45 14.74 7.79
N LEU A 744 -7.69 13.56 7.23
CA LEU A 744 -8.95 13.08 6.69
C LEU A 744 -9.46 11.95 7.58
N VAL A 745 -10.67 12.10 8.10
CA VAL A 745 -11.26 11.14 9.04
C VAL A 745 -12.53 10.55 8.44
N THR A 746 -12.55 9.23 8.28
CA THR A 746 -13.77 8.47 8.05
C THR A 746 -14.22 7.79 9.34
N THR A 747 -15.53 7.64 9.52
CA THR A 747 -16.10 7.04 10.72
C THR A 747 -17.10 5.96 10.33
N TRP A 748 -16.88 4.76 10.87
CA TRP A 748 -17.78 3.62 10.79
C TRP A 748 -18.52 3.44 12.12
N ALA A 749 -18.54 4.47 12.96
CA ALA A 749 -19.30 4.49 14.19
C ALA A 749 -20.77 4.12 13.90
N ARG A 750 -21.30 3.15 14.66
CA ARG A 750 -22.69 2.64 14.52
C ARG A 750 -22.98 1.89 13.23
N ALA A 751 -21.97 1.55 12.42
CA ALA A 751 -22.17 0.64 11.30
C ALA A 751 -22.43 -0.81 11.77
N ASN A 752 -22.11 -1.11 13.04
CA ASN A 752 -22.26 -2.41 13.69
C ASN A 752 -21.51 -3.50 12.89
N VAL A 753 -20.23 -3.25 12.60
CA VAL A 753 -19.39 -4.06 11.72
C VAL A 753 -19.14 -5.47 12.25
N TYR A 754 -19.31 -5.70 13.55
CA TYR A 754 -19.18 -7.02 14.18
C TYR A 754 -20.51 -7.83 14.23
N GLU A 755 -21.65 -7.25 13.84
CA GLU A 755 -22.97 -7.92 13.90
C GLU A 755 -23.31 -8.78 12.66
N VAL A 756 -22.29 -9.23 11.92
CA VAL A 756 -22.48 -10.09 10.74
C VAL A 756 -22.27 -11.55 11.13
N ASP A 757 -23.37 -12.27 11.37
CA ASP A 757 -23.38 -13.70 11.70
C ASP A 757 -24.04 -14.53 10.58
N PHE A 758 -23.25 -15.38 9.92
CA PHE A 758 -23.74 -16.24 8.85
C PHE A 758 -24.47 -17.52 9.35
N GLY A 759 -24.54 -17.76 10.67
CA GLY A 759 -25.19 -18.91 11.28
C GLY A 759 -24.29 -20.13 11.46
N PHE A 760 -22.98 -19.95 11.35
CA PHE A 760 -21.99 -21.03 11.49
C PHE A 760 -21.52 -21.24 12.93
N GLY A 761 -21.97 -20.39 13.85
CA GLY A 761 -21.44 -20.29 15.21
C GLY A 761 -19.96 -19.91 15.22
N SER A 762 -19.56 -18.99 14.33
CA SER A 762 -18.24 -18.34 14.29
C SER A 762 -18.37 -16.94 14.87
N THR A 763 -17.38 -16.52 15.66
CA THR A 763 -17.26 -15.13 16.15
C THR A 763 -16.41 -14.30 15.19
N CYS A 764 -16.79 -13.05 14.92
CA CYS A 764 -15.94 -12.08 14.24
C CYS A 764 -14.94 -11.49 15.25
N SER A 765 -13.65 -11.81 15.13
CA SER A 765 -12.61 -11.36 16.07
C SER A 765 -12.11 -9.96 15.75
N TYR A 766 -12.07 -9.56 14.48
CA TYR A 766 -11.54 -8.28 14.06
C TYR A 766 -12.10 -7.85 12.71
N VAL A 767 -12.32 -6.53 12.54
CA VAL A 767 -12.63 -5.91 11.25
C VAL A 767 -11.53 -4.93 10.90
N GLU A 768 -10.82 -5.16 9.80
CA GLU A 768 -9.87 -4.20 9.26
C GLU A 768 -10.59 -3.19 8.35
N SER A 769 -10.35 -1.91 8.65
CA SER A 769 -10.90 -0.79 7.89
C SER A 769 -9.91 -0.40 6.80
N VAL A 770 -10.09 -0.94 5.60
CA VAL A 770 -9.12 -0.77 4.52
C VAL A 770 -9.23 0.63 3.94
N VAL A 771 -8.28 1.49 4.31
CA VAL A 771 -8.11 2.82 3.75
C VAL A 771 -6.76 2.94 3.04
N PRO A 772 -6.59 3.87 2.08
CA PRO A 772 -5.29 4.09 1.46
C PRO A 772 -4.23 4.51 2.49
N ASP A 773 -3.02 3.95 2.38
CA ASP A 773 -1.87 4.31 3.23
C ASP A 773 -1.34 5.68 2.80
N MET A 774 -2.01 6.73 3.26
CA MET A 774 -1.66 8.13 3.00
C MET A 774 -1.53 8.88 4.33
N ASP A 775 -0.57 9.80 4.42
CA ASP A 775 -0.32 10.57 5.64
C ASP A 775 -1.54 11.42 6.04
N GLY A 776 -2.02 11.24 7.26
CA GLY A 776 -3.19 11.93 7.80
C GLY A 776 -4.52 11.23 7.52
N ASN A 777 -4.53 9.99 7.01
CA ASN A 777 -5.77 9.24 6.80
C ASN A 777 -6.17 8.42 8.03
N ILE A 778 -7.37 8.64 8.55
CA ILE A 778 -7.84 8.10 9.84
C ILE A 778 -9.18 7.39 9.66
N ALA A 779 -9.33 6.21 10.25
CA ALA A 779 -10.60 5.48 10.30
C ALA A 779 -10.99 5.16 11.74
N VAL A 780 -12.17 5.61 12.16
CA VAL A 780 -12.73 5.36 13.50
C VAL A 780 -13.82 4.29 13.42
N LYS A 781 -13.74 3.23 14.22
CA LYS A 781 -14.74 2.17 14.29
C LYS A 781 -14.94 1.67 15.72
N GLU A 782 -16.05 0.99 15.97
CA GLU A 782 -16.23 0.28 17.24
C GLU A 782 -15.15 -0.80 17.44
N ALA A 783 -14.83 -1.11 18.70
CA ALA A 783 -13.89 -2.18 19.02
C ALA A 783 -14.59 -3.56 19.02
N PRO A 784 -13.83 -4.66 18.83
CA PRO A 784 -14.38 -6.01 18.91
C PRO A 784 -15.04 -6.29 20.27
N GLY A 785 -16.16 -6.99 20.24
CA GLY A 785 -16.88 -7.39 21.45
C GLY A 785 -18.31 -7.85 21.16
N PRO A 786 -19.09 -8.18 22.20
CA PRO A 786 -20.49 -8.55 22.05
C PRO A 786 -21.33 -7.38 21.49
N SER A 787 -22.52 -7.67 20.97
CA SER A 787 -23.48 -6.62 20.60
C SER A 787 -23.84 -5.78 21.83
N THR A 788 -23.77 -4.46 21.69
CA THR A 788 -23.97 -3.49 22.76
C THR A 788 -24.99 -2.43 22.37
N LYS A 789 -25.49 -1.68 23.36
CA LYS A 789 -26.47 -0.62 23.13
C LYS A 789 -25.84 0.61 22.50
N TYR A 790 -24.62 0.96 22.91
CA TYR A 790 -23.84 2.05 22.33
C TYR A 790 -22.59 1.51 21.66
N TRP A 791 -22.25 2.09 20.50
CA TRP A 791 -21.12 1.68 19.66
C TRP A 791 -19.74 1.82 20.34
N THR A 792 -19.65 2.51 21.48
CA THR A 792 -18.43 2.69 22.27
C THR A 792 -18.34 1.77 23.48
N ASP A 793 -19.36 0.95 23.75
CA ASP A 793 -19.43 0.15 24.98
C ASP A 793 -18.31 -0.90 25.07
N ASN A 794 -17.82 -1.39 23.93
CA ASN A 794 -16.64 -2.28 23.87
C ASN A 794 -15.31 -1.51 23.73
N GLY A 795 -15.35 -0.18 23.74
CA GLY A 795 -14.24 0.68 23.31
C GLY A 795 -14.30 1.04 21.82
N VAL A 796 -13.26 1.72 21.34
CA VAL A 796 -13.15 2.23 19.97
C VAL A 796 -11.76 1.93 19.43
N ASP A 797 -11.70 1.43 18.20
CA ASP A 797 -10.47 1.25 17.45
C ASP A 797 -10.32 2.39 16.42
N ILE A 798 -9.14 3.02 16.41
CA ILE A 798 -8.80 4.13 15.53
C ILE A 798 -7.60 3.73 14.67
N SER A 799 -7.80 3.48 13.38
CA SER A 799 -6.72 3.26 12.42
C SER A 799 -6.11 4.61 12.06
N VAL A 800 -4.82 4.79 12.34
CA VAL A 800 -4.08 6.02 12.09
C VAL A 800 -2.98 5.75 11.07
N HIS A 801 -3.08 6.39 9.90
CA HIS A 801 -2.06 6.35 8.86
C HIS A 801 -1.37 7.72 8.83
N ILE A 802 -0.14 7.79 9.33
CA ILE A 802 0.69 9.01 9.29
C ILE A 802 2.13 8.64 8.92
N ARG A 803 2.95 9.62 8.54
CA ARG A 803 4.36 9.35 8.25
C ARG A 803 5.02 8.57 9.37
N THR A 804 5.88 7.62 8.99
CA THR A 804 6.57 6.73 9.94
C THR A 804 7.32 7.50 11.02
N GLU A 805 7.94 8.64 10.69
CA GLU A 805 8.64 9.51 11.64
C GLU A 805 7.72 10.22 12.67
N HIS A 806 6.44 10.40 12.35
CA HIS A 806 5.44 10.95 13.27
C HIS A 806 4.76 9.85 14.09
N MET A 807 4.69 8.63 13.56
CA MET A 807 4.05 7.50 14.24
C MET A 807 4.72 7.16 15.56
N GLU A 808 6.06 7.15 15.61
CA GLU A 808 6.80 6.92 16.86
C GLU A 808 6.46 7.98 17.91
N ARG A 809 6.45 9.27 17.52
CA ARG A 809 6.07 10.38 18.40
C ARG A 809 4.62 10.31 18.87
N LEU A 810 3.71 9.83 18.03
CA LEU A 810 2.31 9.62 18.41
C LEU A 810 2.20 8.54 19.49
N MET A 811 2.89 7.41 19.32
CA MET A 811 2.89 6.32 20.29
C MET A 811 3.55 6.71 21.63
N ASP A 812 4.50 7.65 21.57
CA ASP A 812 5.16 8.21 22.76
C ASP A 812 4.39 9.39 23.38
N ASP A 813 3.30 9.87 22.77
CA ASP A 813 2.50 10.97 23.33
C ASP A 813 1.86 10.50 24.65
N PRO A 814 2.21 11.12 25.80
CA PRO A 814 1.73 10.69 27.11
C PRO A 814 0.22 10.89 27.30
N LEU A 815 -0.42 11.68 26.42
CA LEU A 815 -1.86 11.88 26.43
C LEU A 815 -2.60 10.93 25.50
N LEU A 816 -1.92 10.17 24.63
CA LEU A 816 -2.59 9.31 23.65
C LEU A 816 -3.61 8.39 24.33
N PHE A 817 -3.22 7.81 25.46
CA PHE A 817 -4.07 7.01 26.33
C PHE A 817 -4.48 7.81 27.57
N PRO A 818 -5.75 8.24 27.67
CA PRO A 818 -6.24 9.02 28.81
C PRO A 818 -6.07 8.27 30.14
N THR A 819 -5.56 8.95 31.16
CA THR A 819 -5.48 8.40 32.51
C THR A 819 -6.87 8.25 33.11
N ILE A 820 -7.22 7.04 33.52
CA ILE A 820 -8.45 6.76 34.26
C ILE A 820 -8.21 7.23 35.70
N THR A 821 -8.76 8.38 36.09
CA THR A 821 -8.78 8.78 37.50
C THR A 821 -9.76 7.88 38.23
N SER A 822 -9.25 7.01 39.11
CA SER A 822 -10.08 6.21 40.01
C SER A 822 -10.85 7.14 40.95
N GLY A 823 -12.13 7.37 40.65
CA GLY A 823 -12.99 8.22 41.44
C GLY A 823 -14.43 8.09 40.99
N GLU A 824 -15.23 7.43 41.84
CA GLU A 824 -16.68 7.24 41.80
C GLU A 824 -17.14 5.98 41.04
N GLU A 825 -17.31 4.90 41.82
CA GLU A 825 -18.26 3.83 41.51
C GLU A 825 -19.63 4.46 41.26
N TYR A 826 -20.11 4.40 40.03
CA TYR A 826 -21.48 4.74 39.70
C TYR A 826 -22.29 3.44 39.61
N GLU A 827 -23.21 3.27 40.56
CA GLU A 827 -24.23 2.23 40.54
C GLU A 827 -25.03 2.27 39.22
N THR A 828 -25.34 1.06 38.76
CA THR A 828 -25.97 0.62 37.49
C THR A 828 -27.11 1.45 36.93
#